data_AF-A0A5C1HR99-F1
#
_entry.id   AF-A0A5C1HR99-F1
#
_cell.length_a   1.000
_cell.length_b   1.000
_cell.length_c   1.000
_cell.angle_alpha   90.00
_cell.angle_beta   90.00
_cell.angle_gamma   90.00
#
_symmetry.space_group_name_H-M   'P 1'
#
loop_
_entity.id
_entity.type
_entity.pdbx_description
1 polymer ?
#
loop_
_entity_poly.entity_id
_entity_poly.type
_entity_poly.pdbx_seq_one_letter_code
_entity_poly.pdbx_strand_id
1 'polypeptide(L)'
;MKKLNLLLILLFAGFSNIFAQSVTLEKGKEFEIEAHTVTNTADNQNDYKYTFWFKAGDRNGVNTIFDCKLVKVIYAEKFTKYSFANSILNTDTVRGFRLNTTTSLLPLALLHQPLKVTIGPHGEFLSVTGFDEAIQDAITRWVLKDDIANQLKDNSKYFPKDVIGSLFLPLPQQRIAYKSEWSSPNTRYKVTAINGALLYITTTGIKVPDSQGEDVSGNIVFNEVTGLTEQLQNSSPSKIEIAIDGKKQLLPVFYRRQTVRYGAEKHLPDTAWINMVVKTHTAFGKAFKSGTEMDSVKVQRYLKAHDDAFANDEYYAVIKLRLLQGSGDYIKYSHQLIKTPTRFIKDEESHLFNKFNSILDSSAQSAYEVARYMYKLPGFNGLIQQSYAQSFLTFDIDDMLKDDGFRKNMQEKNMSDEDARKMIAEENKKRLAGNSNARQLLELLHNDKDPLMQQKINALYLWEKAKSADDAGVLNKTASAFMNMDDAYMKQGNGGRYALLIYKLLINAKKEAAAKALLVKTIQNLERYTADTLNTNRFADQNILAYACYLQYTRARLTDSVKALQYLSKAAQYSPHNSKEKAYASFYDRVFLHSKEGYRDEFIERLFNNGDEQQALAIFADHINAEPVSLDEMQKIYQQHIPGKSFADFFKAKVLDSWQTAPVFTLKGLDGKDHALADFKNKWLVLDFWGTWCAPCRGEMPDINTFNQEIKDGKHNGITFMSIACRDNETNVKAYFEASKFNLPAAMADANIEKQYGISSYPSKVIISPDGKMLPLKFGDDWRAIVQRFNEVVPAN
;
A
#
# COMPACT_ATOMS: atom_id res chain seq x y z
N MET A 1 5.40 62.98 -64.94
CA MET A 1 4.53 62.53 -63.83
C MET A 1 3.36 61.59 -64.24
N LYS A 2 3.45 60.81 -65.34
CA LYS A 2 2.46 59.74 -65.64
C LYS A 2 3.08 58.35 -65.98
N LYS A 3 4.41 58.19 -65.89
CA LYS A 3 5.10 56.91 -66.12
C LYS A 3 5.75 56.30 -64.86
N LEU A 4 5.71 56.99 -63.71
CA LEU A 4 6.30 56.49 -62.46
C LEU A 4 5.28 55.79 -61.52
N ASN A 5 3.98 56.00 -61.73
CA ASN A 5 2.93 55.36 -60.93
C ASN A 5 2.45 54.01 -61.46
N LEU A 6 2.87 53.60 -62.68
CA LEU A 6 2.53 52.27 -63.20
C LEU A 6 3.52 51.19 -62.73
N LEU A 7 4.76 51.57 -62.41
CA LEU A 7 5.77 50.62 -61.90
C LEU A 7 5.59 50.29 -60.41
N LEU A 8 5.01 51.22 -59.63
CA LEU A 8 4.73 50.97 -58.20
C LEU A 8 3.43 50.17 -57.97
N ILE A 9 2.47 50.22 -58.90
CA ILE A 9 1.22 49.44 -58.84
C ILE A 9 1.43 48.01 -59.38
N LEU A 10 2.46 47.77 -60.21
CA LEU A 10 2.87 46.42 -60.63
C LEU A 10 3.78 45.69 -59.62
N LEU A 11 4.20 46.34 -58.53
CA LEU A 11 4.90 45.68 -57.41
C LEU A 11 3.97 45.21 -56.28
N PHE A 12 2.67 45.50 -56.36
CA PHE A 12 1.67 45.02 -55.38
C PHE A 12 0.61 44.07 -55.99
N ALA A 13 0.79 43.65 -57.24
CA ALA A 13 -0.03 42.64 -57.90
C ALA A 13 0.88 41.54 -58.46
N GLY A 14 1.24 40.55 -57.65
CA GLY A 14 2.09 39.45 -58.14
C GLY A 14 2.80 38.55 -57.15
N PHE A 15 2.54 38.60 -55.84
CA PHE A 15 2.74 37.41 -55.00
C PHE A 15 1.41 36.70 -54.86
N SER A 16 0.92 36.13 -55.97
CA SER A 16 0.15 34.91 -55.84
C SER A 16 1.13 33.87 -55.30
N ASN A 17 1.25 33.82 -53.98
CA ASN A 17 1.95 32.77 -53.28
C ASN A 17 1.17 31.47 -53.55
N ILE A 18 1.52 30.86 -54.69
CA ILE A 18 0.94 29.64 -55.21
C ILE A 18 1.78 28.51 -54.62
N PHE A 19 1.26 27.86 -53.59
CA PHE A 19 1.95 26.79 -52.88
C PHE A 19 1.56 25.42 -53.45
N ALA A 20 2.55 24.61 -53.82
CA ALA A 20 2.35 23.21 -54.21
C ALA A 20 2.17 22.37 -52.94
N GLN A 21 1.00 21.75 -52.79
CA GLN A 21 0.71 20.86 -51.66
C GLN A 21 1.31 19.49 -51.93
N SER A 22 2.54 19.28 -51.51
CA SER A 22 3.13 17.95 -51.48
C SER A 22 4.07 17.78 -50.31
N VAL A 23 4.16 16.55 -49.80
CA VAL A 23 5.20 16.19 -48.84
C VAL A 23 6.55 16.18 -49.59
N THR A 24 7.38 17.20 -49.35
CA THR A 24 8.54 17.58 -50.18
C THR A 24 9.89 17.31 -49.55
N LEU A 25 9.93 16.53 -48.46
CA LEU A 25 11.18 16.16 -47.80
C LEU A 25 12.16 15.47 -48.76
N GLU A 26 13.42 15.93 -48.74
CA GLU A 26 14.51 15.30 -49.49
C GLU A 26 14.76 13.88 -49.00
N LYS A 27 15.09 12.97 -49.92
CA LYS A 27 15.47 11.59 -49.60
C LYS A 27 16.59 11.58 -48.57
N GLY A 28 16.43 10.76 -47.53
CA GLY A 28 17.39 10.57 -46.45
C GLY A 28 17.23 11.53 -45.29
N LYS A 29 16.37 12.56 -45.35
CA LYS A 29 16.08 13.42 -44.20
C LYS A 29 15.33 12.64 -43.12
N GLU A 30 15.72 12.89 -41.87
CA GLU A 30 15.18 12.22 -40.70
C GLU A 30 14.49 13.23 -39.78
N PHE A 31 13.39 12.80 -39.16
CA PHE A 31 12.63 13.59 -38.22
C PHE A 31 11.88 12.68 -37.25
N GLU A 32 11.47 13.24 -36.12
CA GLU A 32 10.63 12.58 -35.14
C GLU A 32 9.33 13.35 -34.94
N ILE A 33 8.24 12.61 -34.77
CA ILE A 33 6.94 13.15 -34.37
C ILE A 33 6.62 12.63 -32.98
N GLU A 34 6.50 13.54 -32.02
CA GLU A 34 5.98 13.24 -30.69
C GLU A 34 4.49 13.58 -30.66
N ALA A 35 3.64 12.58 -30.43
CA ALA A 35 2.20 12.71 -30.30
C ALA A 35 1.78 12.39 -28.86
N HIS A 36 1.09 13.32 -28.20
CA HIS A 36 0.60 13.22 -26.84
C HIS A 36 -0.92 13.37 -26.82
N THR A 37 -1.63 12.39 -26.26
CA THR A 37 -3.09 12.37 -26.17
C THR A 37 -3.49 12.03 -24.74
N VAL A 38 -4.37 12.84 -24.16
CA VAL A 38 -4.92 12.65 -22.83
C VAL A 38 -6.44 12.62 -22.94
N THR A 39 -7.05 11.62 -22.30
CA THR A 39 -8.50 11.48 -22.19
C THR A 39 -8.87 11.30 -20.73
N ASN A 40 -9.74 12.17 -20.23
CA ASN A 40 -10.17 12.23 -18.85
C ASN A 40 -11.69 12.11 -18.78
N THR A 41 -12.17 11.04 -18.17
CA THR A 41 -13.59 10.78 -17.90
C THR A 41 -13.79 10.47 -16.42
N ALA A 42 -15.04 10.32 -15.99
CA ALA A 42 -15.34 9.91 -14.61
C ALA A 42 -14.78 8.50 -14.29
N ASP A 43 -14.77 7.61 -15.28
CA ASP A 43 -14.45 6.19 -15.10
C ASP A 43 -13.03 5.82 -15.56
N ASN A 44 -12.41 6.64 -16.42
CA ASN A 44 -11.12 6.36 -17.02
C ASN A 44 -10.27 7.62 -17.21
N GLN A 45 -8.97 7.51 -16.94
CA GLN A 45 -7.95 8.53 -17.17
C GLN A 45 -6.81 7.90 -17.97
N ASN A 46 -6.66 8.33 -19.21
CA ASN A 46 -5.68 7.83 -20.15
C ASN A 46 -4.70 8.92 -20.55
N ASP A 47 -3.42 8.57 -20.61
CA ASP A 47 -2.33 9.44 -21.03
C ASP A 47 -1.37 8.64 -21.93
N TYR A 48 -1.40 8.95 -23.23
CA TYR A 48 -0.65 8.26 -24.25
C TYR A 48 0.30 9.21 -24.95
N LYS A 49 1.59 8.87 -24.95
CA LYS A 49 2.63 9.64 -25.61
C LYS A 49 3.53 8.70 -26.41
N TYR A 50 3.49 8.88 -27.73
CA TYR A 50 4.24 8.09 -28.69
C TYR A 50 5.23 8.99 -29.42
N THR A 51 6.48 8.53 -29.58
CA THR A 51 7.44 9.17 -30.47
C THR A 51 7.74 8.23 -31.62
N PHE A 52 7.47 8.70 -32.83
CA PHE A 52 7.76 7.99 -34.07
C PHE A 52 8.94 8.66 -34.76
N TRP A 53 9.95 7.86 -35.12
CA TRP A 53 11.03 8.28 -35.99
C TRP A 53 10.67 7.96 -37.43
N PHE A 54 10.99 8.89 -38.33
CA PHE A 54 10.78 8.78 -39.76
C PHE A 54 12.05 9.10 -40.53
N LYS A 55 12.24 8.42 -41.65
CA LYS A 55 13.24 8.76 -42.68
C LYS A 55 12.59 8.79 -44.04
N ALA A 56 12.75 9.90 -44.75
CA ALA A 56 12.25 10.06 -46.11
C ALA A 56 12.97 9.08 -47.04
N GLY A 57 12.21 8.15 -47.62
CA GLY A 57 12.70 7.13 -48.54
C GLY A 57 12.52 7.52 -50.01
N ASP A 58 12.36 6.51 -50.86
CA ASP A 58 12.05 6.69 -52.27
C ASP A 58 10.59 7.10 -52.50
N ARG A 59 10.32 7.76 -53.64
CA ARG A 59 8.96 8.06 -54.09
C ARG A 59 8.43 6.94 -54.98
N ASN A 60 7.15 6.61 -54.84
CA ASN A 60 6.43 5.73 -55.76
C ASN A 60 5.39 6.56 -56.51
N GLY A 61 5.73 6.99 -57.74
CA GLY A 61 4.96 8.00 -58.45
C GLY A 61 4.93 9.32 -57.69
N VAL A 62 3.72 9.79 -57.34
CA VAL A 62 3.50 11.02 -56.56
C VAL A 62 3.48 10.80 -55.04
N ASN A 63 3.57 9.55 -54.59
CA ASN A 63 3.50 9.20 -53.17
C ASN A 63 4.88 9.19 -52.53
N THR A 64 4.95 9.65 -51.28
CA THR A 64 6.18 9.62 -50.48
C THR A 64 6.17 8.41 -49.56
N ILE A 65 7.26 7.64 -49.58
CA ILE A 65 7.45 6.50 -48.67
C ILE A 65 8.40 6.93 -47.56
N PHE A 66 7.99 6.70 -46.31
CA PHE A 66 8.82 6.89 -45.14
C PHE A 66 9.19 5.54 -44.52
N ASP A 67 10.46 5.32 -44.22
CA ASP A 67 10.80 4.35 -43.19
C ASP A 67 10.34 4.93 -41.84
N CYS A 68 9.71 4.11 -41.01
CA CYS A 68 9.07 4.53 -39.77
C CYS A 68 9.40 3.54 -38.65
N LYS A 69 9.64 4.04 -37.44
CA LYS A 69 9.77 3.23 -36.22
C LYS A 69 9.08 3.93 -35.05
N LEU A 70 8.34 3.17 -34.25
CA LEU A 70 7.97 3.64 -32.91
C LEU A 70 9.22 3.53 -32.03
N VAL A 71 9.73 4.65 -31.53
CA VAL A 71 11.01 4.71 -30.81
C VAL A 71 10.85 4.98 -29.32
N LYS A 72 9.69 5.51 -28.91
CA LYS A 72 9.39 5.80 -27.50
C LYS A 72 7.90 5.69 -27.22
N VAL A 73 7.57 5.16 -26.05
CA VAL A 73 6.21 5.01 -25.55
C VAL A 73 6.16 5.40 -24.07
N ILE A 74 5.32 6.37 -23.75
CA ILE A 74 4.83 6.61 -22.40
C ILE A 74 3.32 6.40 -22.44
N TYR A 75 2.82 5.54 -21.58
CA TYR A 75 1.46 5.03 -21.61
C TYR A 75 0.98 4.90 -20.17
N ALA A 76 -0.14 5.53 -19.84
CA ALA A 76 -0.82 5.31 -18.58
C ALA A 76 -2.32 5.18 -18.85
N GLU A 77 -2.89 4.10 -18.36
CA GLU A 77 -4.31 3.78 -18.44
C GLU A 77 -4.80 3.53 -17.01
N LYS A 78 -5.71 4.37 -16.54
CA LYS A 78 -6.17 4.37 -15.14
C LYS A 78 -7.69 4.36 -15.08
N PHE A 79 -8.24 3.20 -14.73
CA PHE A 79 -9.65 3.04 -14.39
C PHE A 79 -9.89 3.44 -12.94
N THR A 80 -10.78 4.41 -12.71
CA THR A 80 -11.06 4.95 -11.38
C THR A 80 -11.78 3.94 -10.48
N LYS A 81 -12.57 3.05 -11.07
CA LYS A 81 -13.33 1.99 -10.37
C LYS A 81 -12.58 0.66 -10.25
N TYR A 82 -11.56 0.42 -11.07
CA TYR A 82 -10.93 -0.91 -11.21
C TYR A 82 -9.40 -0.81 -11.17
N SER A 83 -8.81 -0.74 -9.96
CA SER A 83 -7.36 -0.55 -9.80
C SER A 83 -6.50 -1.65 -10.42
N PHE A 84 -7.04 -2.87 -10.56
CA PHE A 84 -6.35 -4.01 -11.17
C PHE A 84 -6.25 -3.90 -12.70
N ALA A 85 -7.09 -3.10 -13.34
CA ALA A 85 -7.07 -2.88 -14.79
C ALA A 85 -6.10 -1.75 -15.19
N ASN A 86 -5.40 -1.13 -14.23
CA ASN A 86 -4.52 -0.01 -14.51
C ASN A 86 -3.19 -0.49 -15.10
N SER A 87 -2.76 0.13 -16.20
CA SER A 87 -1.50 -0.15 -16.87
C SER A 87 -0.64 1.10 -16.94
N ILE A 88 0.66 0.97 -16.70
CA ILE A 88 1.65 2.05 -16.76
C ILE A 88 2.87 1.51 -17.51
N LEU A 89 3.26 2.18 -18.57
CA LEU A 89 4.39 1.82 -19.41
C LEU A 89 5.19 3.10 -19.70
N ASN A 90 6.50 3.05 -19.52
CA ASN A 90 7.40 4.12 -19.89
C ASN A 90 8.68 3.48 -20.46
N THR A 91 9.00 3.73 -21.72
CA THR A 91 10.19 3.16 -22.35
C THR A 91 11.49 3.87 -21.95
N ASP A 92 11.42 5.04 -21.31
CA ASP A 92 12.59 5.70 -20.72
C ASP A 92 12.96 5.12 -19.36
N THR A 93 12.01 4.49 -18.66
CA THR A 93 12.25 3.94 -17.33
C THR A 93 11.33 2.76 -17.00
N VAL A 94 11.94 1.71 -16.47
CA VAL A 94 11.22 0.52 -15.98
C VAL A 94 10.49 0.78 -14.65
N ARG A 95 10.72 1.92 -13.99
CA ARG A 95 10.14 2.24 -12.68
C ARG A 95 8.63 2.50 -12.81
N GLY A 96 7.84 1.84 -11.95
CA GLY A 96 6.39 2.00 -11.92
C GLY A 96 5.64 1.26 -13.03
N PHE A 97 6.35 0.46 -13.83
CA PHE A 97 5.79 -0.33 -14.92
C PHE A 97 4.75 -1.35 -14.42
N ARG A 98 3.59 -1.39 -15.09
CA ARG A 98 2.47 -2.31 -14.82
C ARG A 98 1.82 -2.69 -16.15
N LEU A 99 1.79 -3.98 -16.47
CA LEU A 99 1.10 -4.51 -17.65
C LEU A 99 -0.09 -5.37 -17.20
N ASN A 100 -1.26 -4.76 -17.09
CA ASN A 100 -2.47 -5.46 -16.67
C ASN A 100 -3.53 -5.55 -17.77
N THR A 101 -3.29 -4.90 -18.92
CA THR A 101 -4.22 -4.84 -20.05
C THR A 101 -3.56 -5.30 -21.34
N THR A 102 -4.31 -5.97 -22.23
CA THR A 102 -3.80 -6.42 -23.53
C THR A 102 -3.58 -5.26 -24.51
N THR A 103 -4.22 -4.11 -24.29
CA THR A 103 -4.00 -2.86 -25.02
C THR A 103 -2.55 -2.38 -24.92
N SER A 104 -1.91 -2.57 -23.76
CA SER A 104 -0.51 -2.18 -23.53
C SER A 104 0.51 -3.01 -24.33
N LEU A 105 0.14 -4.21 -24.83
CA LEU A 105 1.03 -5.09 -25.60
C LEU A 105 1.29 -4.57 -27.01
N LEU A 106 0.34 -3.83 -27.59
CA LEU A 106 0.43 -3.35 -28.96
C LEU A 106 1.59 -2.37 -29.19
N PRO A 107 1.72 -1.26 -28.44
CA PRO A 107 2.85 -0.36 -28.63
C PRO A 107 4.19 -1.03 -28.30
N LEU A 108 4.21 -2.01 -27.39
CA LEU A 108 5.41 -2.81 -27.10
C LEU A 108 5.81 -3.73 -28.26
N ALA A 109 4.83 -4.29 -28.97
CA ALA A 109 5.08 -5.17 -30.12
C ALA A 109 5.71 -4.41 -31.28
N LEU A 110 5.34 -3.14 -31.43
CA LEU A 110 5.80 -2.24 -32.51
C LEU A 110 7.10 -1.51 -32.19
N LEU A 111 7.54 -1.51 -30.93
CA LEU A 111 8.70 -0.75 -30.50
C LEU A 111 9.96 -1.20 -31.27
N HIS A 112 10.60 -0.23 -31.93
CA HIS A 112 11.73 -0.39 -32.86
C HIS A 112 11.52 -1.30 -34.06
N GLN A 113 10.30 -1.77 -34.31
CA GLN A 113 10.01 -2.58 -35.50
C GLN A 113 10.06 -1.72 -36.76
N PRO A 114 10.66 -2.22 -37.85
CA PRO A 114 10.73 -1.49 -39.10
C PRO A 114 9.35 -1.46 -39.77
N LEU A 115 8.81 -0.26 -39.97
CA LEU A 115 7.58 -0.03 -40.70
C LEU A 115 7.88 0.83 -41.94
N LYS A 116 7.03 0.73 -42.97
CA LYS A 116 7.02 1.70 -44.07
C LYS A 116 5.67 2.35 -44.17
N VAL A 117 5.64 3.68 -44.17
CA VAL A 117 4.41 4.47 -44.26
C VAL A 117 4.36 5.15 -45.62
N THR A 118 3.26 4.97 -46.34
CA THR A 118 3.04 5.63 -47.63
C THR A 118 2.06 6.77 -47.47
N ILE A 119 2.50 7.98 -47.79
CA ILE A 119 1.69 9.20 -47.75
C ILE A 119 1.51 9.72 -49.17
N GLY A 120 0.26 10.02 -49.53
CA GLY A 120 -0.06 10.58 -50.83
C GLY A 120 0.30 12.08 -50.92
N PRO A 121 0.22 12.67 -52.13
CA PRO A 121 0.64 14.05 -52.35
C PRO A 121 -0.11 15.07 -51.50
N HIS A 122 -1.35 14.85 -51.08
CA HIS A 122 -2.10 15.81 -50.26
C HIS A 122 -2.09 15.46 -48.76
N GLY A 123 -1.10 14.69 -48.29
CA GLY A 123 -0.96 14.31 -46.88
C GLY A 123 -1.88 13.17 -46.45
N GLU A 124 -2.57 12.51 -47.39
CA GLU A 124 -3.40 11.35 -47.12
C GLU A 124 -2.56 10.13 -46.71
N PHE A 125 -2.92 9.51 -45.60
CA PHE A 125 -2.37 8.22 -45.20
C PHE A 125 -2.92 7.12 -46.13
N LEU A 126 -2.05 6.50 -46.91
CA LEU A 126 -2.44 5.46 -47.88
C LEU A 126 -2.27 4.05 -47.30
N SER A 127 -1.11 3.76 -46.71
CA SER A 127 -0.81 2.44 -46.14
C SER A 127 0.35 2.46 -45.15
N VAL A 128 0.40 1.41 -44.31
CA VAL A 128 1.60 1.01 -43.59
C VAL A 128 1.91 -0.47 -43.91
N THR A 129 3.17 -0.81 -44.12
CA THR A 129 3.64 -2.21 -44.28
C THR A 129 4.67 -2.56 -43.20
N GLY A 130 4.85 -3.84 -42.89
CA GLY A 130 5.70 -4.32 -41.79
C GLY A 130 4.96 -4.44 -40.46
N PHE A 131 3.70 -3.99 -40.40
CA PHE A 131 2.92 -3.94 -39.18
C PHE A 131 2.43 -5.32 -38.75
N ASP A 132 1.85 -6.10 -39.67
CA ASP A 132 1.38 -7.45 -39.36
C ASP A 132 2.54 -8.39 -39.04
N GLU A 133 3.68 -8.23 -39.72
CA GLU A 133 4.91 -8.96 -39.43
C GLU A 133 5.43 -8.64 -38.02
N ALA A 134 5.42 -7.37 -37.60
CA ALA A 134 5.81 -6.94 -36.27
C ALA A 134 4.91 -7.57 -35.18
N ILE A 135 3.59 -7.61 -35.40
CA ILE A 135 2.65 -8.25 -34.48
C ILE A 135 2.89 -9.75 -34.40
N GLN A 136 3.07 -10.42 -35.54
CA GLN A 136 3.29 -11.86 -35.59
C GLN A 136 4.64 -12.26 -34.99
N ASP A 137 5.68 -11.47 -35.20
CA ASP A 137 6.98 -11.60 -34.55
C ASP A 137 6.85 -11.45 -33.02
N ALA A 138 6.13 -10.44 -32.53
CA ALA A 138 5.89 -10.26 -31.10
C ALA A 138 5.14 -11.45 -30.46
N ILE A 139 4.09 -11.96 -31.12
CA ILE A 139 3.34 -13.16 -30.68
C ILE A 139 4.28 -14.36 -30.52
N THR A 140 5.18 -14.55 -31.50
CA THR A 140 6.15 -15.65 -31.51
C THR A 140 7.22 -15.45 -30.44
N ARG A 141 7.83 -14.26 -30.40
CA ARG A 141 8.89 -13.91 -29.43
C ARG A 141 8.40 -14.04 -28.00
N TRP A 142 7.21 -13.54 -27.68
CA TRP A 142 6.66 -13.57 -26.32
C TRP A 142 5.94 -14.88 -25.98
N VAL A 143 5.76 -15.78 -26.96
CA VAL A 143 5.03 -17.04 -26.78
C VAL A 143 3.64 -16.77 -26.19
N LEU A 144 2.88 -15.88 -26.83
CA LEU A 144 1.56 -15.46 -26.32
C LEU A 144 0.53 -16.59 -26.38
N LYS A 145 -0.44 -16.54 -25.47
CA LYS A 145 -1.61 -17.42 -25.54
C LYS A 145 -2.49 -17.10 -26.74
N ASP A 146 -3.29 -18.05 -27.20
CA ASP A 146 -4.07 -17.86 -28.42
C ASP A 146 -5.15 -16.78 -28.24
N ASP A 147 -5.81 -16.75 -27.08
CA ASP A 147 -6.76 -15.70 -26.71
C ASP A 147 -6.09 -14.32 -26.66
N ILE A 148 -4.91 -14.21 -26.03
CA ILE A 148 -4.15 -12.96 -25.92
C ILE A 148 -3.59 -12.53 -27.30
N ALA A 149 -3.09 -13.47 -28.10
CA ALA A 149 -2.59 -13.22 -29.44
C ALA A 149 -3.71 -12.72 -30.36
N ASN A 150 -4.91 -13.30 -30.26
CA ASN A 150 -6.08 -12.84 -31.00
C ASN A 150 -6.48 -11.44 -30.56
N GLN A 151 -6.53 -11.15 -29.25
CA GLN A 151 -6.79 -9.80 -28.75
C GLN A 151 -5.75 -8.79 -29.23
N LEU A 152 -4.46 -9.15 -29.24
CA LEU A 152 -3.40 -8.28 -29.78
C LEU A 152 -3.63 -7.97 -31.27
N LYS A 153 -3.99 -8.98 -32.08
CA LYS A 153 -4.34 -8.81 -33.50
C LYS A 153 -5.60 -7.96 -33.70
N ASP A 154 -6.59 -8.09 -32.82
CA ASP A 154 -7.81 -7.30 -32.90
C ASP A 154 -7.55 -5.83 -32.54
N ASN A 155 -6.77 -5.60 -31.48
CA ASN A 155 -6.32 -4.25 -31.08
C ASN A 155 -5.48 -3.59 -32.18
N SER A 156 -4.72 -4.37 -32.94
CA SER A 156 -3.81 -3.87 -33.97
C SER A 156 -4.53 -3.32 -35.21
N LYS A 157 -5.82 -3.66 -35.44
CA LYS A 157 -6.57 -3.21 -36.63
C LYS A 157 -6.79 -1.70 -36.70
N TYR A 158 -6.98 -1.04 -35.56
CA TYR A 158 -7.34 0.39 -35.50
C TYR A 158 -6.11 1.31 -35.36
N PHE A 159 -5.05 0.81 -34.71
CA PHE A 159 -3.89 1.60 -34.33
C PHE A 159 -3.15 2.29 -35.50
N PRO A 160 -2.85 1.63 -36.65
CA PRO A 160 -2.13 2.28 -37.74
C PRO A 160 -2.85 3.51 -38.28
N LYS A 161 -4.16 3.37 -38.54
CA LYS A 161 -4.96 4.40 -39.18
C LYS A 161 -5.19 5.58 -38.23
N ASP A 162 -5.47 5.29 -36.97
CA ASP A 162 -5.83 6.33 -35.99
C ASP A 162 -4.61 7.03 -35.39
N VAL A 163 -3.51 6.31 -35.15
CA VAL A 163 -2.31 6.86 -34.49
C VAL A 163 -1.31 7.39 -35.51
N ILE A 164 -0.88 6.59 -36.49
CA ILE A 164 0.14 7.01 -37.48
C ILE A 164 -0.50 7.91 -38.54
N GLY A 165 -1.67 7.53 -39.05
CA GLY A 165 -2.35 8.32 -40.08
C GLY A 165 -2.69 9.74 -39.63
N SER A 166 -3.04 9.91 -38.35
CA SER A 166 -3.38 11.22 -37.80
C SER A 166 -2.17 12.12 -37.50
N LEU A 167 -0.94 11.67 -37.77
CA LEU A 167 0.27 12.50 -37.68
C LEU A 167 0.42 13.44 -38.88
N PHE A 168 -0.24 13.10 -40.00
CA PHE A 168 -0.22 13.85 -41.25
C PHE A 168 -1.54 14.60 -41.44
N LEU A 169 -1.46 15.80 -42.01
CA LEU A 169 -2.61 16.66 -42.23
C LEU A 169 -3.21 16.40 -43.62
N PRO A 170 -4.48 15.98 -43.74
CA PRO A 170 -5.13 15.90 -45.04
C PRO A 170 -5.41 17.29 -45.61
N LEU A 171 -4.82 17.59 -46.75
CA LEU A 171 -4.95 18.85 -47.48
C LEU A 171 -6.05 18.74 -48.57
N PRO A 172 -6.76 19.83 -48.88
CA PRO A 172 -7.74 19.84 -49.96
C PRO A 172 -7.04 19.84 -51.32
N GLN A 173 -7.59 19.17 -52.33
CA GLN A 173 -7.03 19.22 -53.70
C GLN A 173 -6.91 20.65 -54.26
N GLN A 174 -7.73 21.58 -53.77
CA GLN A 174 -7.71 22.99 -54.15
C GLN A 174 -6.56 23.73 -53.46
N ARG A 175 -5.97 24.72 -54.14
CA ARG A 175 -4.87 25.52 -53.60
C ARG A 175 -5.25 26.21 -52.28
N ILE A 176 -4.32 26.19 -51.32
CA ILE A 176 -4.47 26.87 -50.03
C ILE A 176 -3.87 28.29 -50.13
N ALA A 177 -4.60 29.28 -49.63
CA ALA A 177 -4.19 30.66 -49.48
C ALA A 177 -4.67 31.20 -48.12
N TYR A 178 -4.29 32.43 -47.79
CA TYR A 178 -4.83 33.12 -46.61
C TYR A 178 -6.36 33.16 -46.67
N LYS A 179 -7.02 32.83 -45.55
CA LYS A 179 -8.48 32.66 -45.41
C LYS A 179 -9.11 31.49 -46.20
N SER A 180 -8.32 30.62 -46.82
CA SER A 180 -8.87 29.37 -47.38
C SER A 180 -9.50 28.51 -46.29
N GLU A 181 -10.63 27.90 -46.63
CA GLU A 181 -11.38 27.00 -45.77
C GLU A 181 -11.64 25.69 -46.50
N TRP A 182 -11.52 24.57 -45.78
CA TRP A 182 -11.90 23.26 -46.30
C TRP A 182 -12.43 22.37 -45.19
N SER A 183 -13.08 21.27 -45.58
CA SER A 183 -13.60 20.27 -44.65
C SER A 183 -13.09 18.89 -45.00
N SER A 184 -12.85 18.06 -43.99
CA SER A 184 -12.53 16.64 -44.12
C SER A 184 -13.28 15.87 -43.02
N PRO A 185 -14.00 14.80 -43.34
CA PRO A 185 -15.44 14.55 -43.15
C PRO A 185 -16.20 15.30 -42.03
N ASN A 186 -15.61 15.51 -40.85
CA ASN A 186 -16.24 16.20 -39.72
C ASN A 186 -15.47 17.43 -39.20
N THR A 187 -14.23 17.66 -39.66
CA THR A 187 -13.37 18.76 -39.22
C THR A 187 -13.37 19.88 -40.26
N ARG A 188 -13.60 21.11 -39.82
CA ARG A 188 -13.42 22.33 -40.62
C ARG A 188 -12.06 22.95 -40.32
N TYR A 189 -11.36 23.33 -41.37
CA TYR A 189 -10.03 23.94 -41.34
C TYR A 189 -10.10 25.34 -41.93
N LYS A 190 -9.40 26.30 -41.32
CA LYS A 190 -9.31 27.68 -41.81
C LYS A 190 -7.90 28.21 -41.63
N VAL A 191 -7.31 28.74 -42.71
CA VAL A 191 -6.02 29.43 -42.62
C VAL A 191 -6.21 30.82 -42.03
N THR A 192 -5.65 31.06 -40.85
CA THR A 192 -5.77 32.32 -40.10
C THR A 192 -4.56 33.23 -40.19
N ALA A 193 -3.38 32.68 -40.51
CA ALA A 193 -2.17 33.46 -40.79
C ALA A 193 -1.19 32.66 -41.66
N ILE A 194 -0.28 33.39 -42.31
CA ILE A 194 0.84 32.84 -43.09
C ILE A 194 2.10 33.62 -42.70
N ASN A 195 3.18 32.93 -42.34
CA ASN A 195 4.47 33.54 -42.05
C ASN A 195 5.59 32.74 -42.72
N GLY A 196 6.15 33.26 -43.81
CA GLY A 196 7.07 32.51 -44.66
C GLY A 196 6.41 31.21 -45.13
N ALA A 197 7.07 30.08 -44.84
CA ALA A 197 6.60 28.73 -45.18
C ALA A 197 5.56 28.14 -44.21
N LEU A 198 5.21 28.86 -43.14
CA LEU A 198 4.33 28.36 -42.10
C LEU A 198 2.89 28.86 -42.29
N LEU A 199 1.96 27.91 -42.38
CA LEU A 199 0.53 28.14 -42.41
C LEU A 199 -0.05 27.89 -41.01
N TYR A 200 -0.75 28.88 -40.47
CA TYR A 200 -1.47 28.78 -39.20
C TYR A 200 -2.93 28.48 -39.50
N ILE A 201 -3.41 27.33 -39.02
CA ILE A 201 -4.71 26.77 -39.35
C ILE A 201 -5.49 26.55 -38.05
N THR A 202 -6.70 27.09 -37.97
CA THR A 202 -7.64 26.78 -36.89
C THR A 202 -8.56 25.64 -37.31
N THR A 203 -8.88 24.76 -36.37
CA THR A 203 -9.79 23.63 -36.57
C THR A 203 -11.03 23.72 -35.68
N THR A 204 -12.20 23.34 -36.20
CA THR A 204 -13.46 23.27 -35.44
C THR A 204 -14.28 22.04 -35.85
N GLY A 205 -15.17 21.59 -34.96
CA GLY A 205 -16.06 20.44 -35.20
C GLY A 205 -15.37 19.08 -35.09
N ILE A 206 -14.20 19.01 -34.45
CA ILE A 206 -13.48 17.75 -34.31
C ILE A 206 -14.26 16.85 -33.35
N LYS A 207 -14.83 15.77 -33.90
CA LYS A 207 -15.46 14.72 -33.10
C LYS A 207 -14.40 13.72 -32.66
N VAL A 208 -14.10 13.69 -31.37
CA VAL A 208 -13.11 12.76 -30.80
C VAL A 208 -13.83 11.70 -29.96
N PRO A 209 -13.46 10.41 -30.08
CA PRO A 209 -13.89 9.39 -29.13
C PRO A 209 -13.67 9.86 -27.68
N ASP A 210 -14.59 9.52 -26.78
CA ASP A 210 -14.51 9.81 -25.33
C ASP A 210 -14.61 11.28 -24.91
N SER A 211 -14.78 12.22 -25.85
CA SER A 211 -15.04 13.65 -25.58
C SER A 211 -16.47 13.97 -25.11
N GLN A 212 -17.27 12.96 -24.74
CA GLN A 212 -18.70 13.07 -24.45
C GLN A 212 -19.55 13.77 -25.53
N GLY A 213 -19.10 13.71 -26.79
CA GLY A 213 -19.83 14.29 -27.92
C GLY A 213 -19.65 15.79 -28.10
N GLU A 214 -18.72 16.42 -27.36
CA GLU A 214 -18.40 17.83 -27.52
C GLU A 214 -17.50 18.09 -28.75
N ASP A 215 -17.71 19.23 -29.40
CA ASP A 215 -16.84 19.69 -30.48
C ASP A 215 -15.49 20.16 -29.91
N VAL A 216 -14.42 19.49 -30.33
CA VAL A 216 -13.05 19.90 -30.03
C VAL A 216 -12.59 20.94 -31.06
N SER A 217 -11.85 21.93 -30.60
CA SER A 217 -11.19 22.93 -31.45
C SER A 217 -9.68 22.90 -31.24
N GLY A 218 -8.95 23.48 -32.19
CA GLY A 218 -7.51 23.50 -32.09
C GLY A 218 -6.79 24.38 -33.10
N ASN A 219 -5.47 24.36 -33.00
CA ASN A 219 -4.55 25.10 -33.83
C ASN A 219 -3.53 24.14 -34.42
N ILE A 220 -3.19 24.38 -35.68
CA ILE A 220 -2.22 23.62 -36.45
C ILE A 220 -1.24 24.61 -37.07
N VAL A 221 0.06 24.31 -36.96
CA VAL A 221 1.12 24.99 -37.70
C VAL A 221 1.66 24.00 -38.72
N PHE A 222 1.38 24.27 -39.98
CA PHE A 222 1.78 23.43 -41.11
C PHE A 222 2.93 24.08 -41.87
N ASN A 223 3.98 23.33 -42.19
CA ASN A 223 5.12 23.80 -42.95
C ASN A 223 5.01 23.31 -44.39
N GLU A 224 4.82 24.23 -45.33
CA GLU A 224 4.61 23.90 -46.75
C GLU A 224 5.87 23.43 -47.46
N VAL A 225 7.06 23.76 -46.94
CA VAL A 225 8.35 23.34 -47.52
C VAL A 225 8.64 21.88 -47.21
N THR A 226 8.20 21.38 -46.05
CA THR A 226 8.39 19.98 -45.66
C THR A 226 7.12 19.14 -45.86
N GLY A 227 5.96 19.78 -45.90
CA GLY A 227 4.65 19.12 -45.91
C GLY A 227 4.28 18.50 -44.56
N LEU A 228 4.92 18.92 -43.47
CA LEU A 228 4.71 18.37 -42.13
C LEU A 228 3.90 19.32 -41.24
N THR A 229 3.19 18.72 -40.27
CA THR A 229 2.54 19.46 -39.18
C THR A 229 3.55 19.69 -38.06
N GLU A 230 4.18 20.87 -38.03
CA GLU A 230 5.19 21.24 -37.03
C GLU A 230 4.63 21.23 -35.61
N GLN A 231 3.39 21.73 -35.47
CA GLN A 231 2.66 21.77 -34.20
C GLN A 231 1.18 21.51 -34.44
N LEU A 232 0.57 20.72 -33.57
CA LEU A 232 -0.88 20.58 -33.47
C LEU A 232 -1.27 20.61 -32.00
N GLN A 233 -2.34 21.34 -31.69
CA GLN A 233 -2.91 21.35 -30.35
C GLN A 233 -4.43 21.44 -30.43
N ASN A 234 -5.09 20.39 -29.92
CA ASN A 234 -6.54 20.29 -29.85
C ASN A 234 -6.96 20.08 -28.39
N SER A 235 -8.03 20.72 -27.93
CA SER A 235 -8.53 20.52 -26.57
C SER A 235 -10.04 20.72 -26.47
N SER A 236 -10.70 19.94 -25.62
CA SER A 236 -12.10 20.15 -25.28
C SER A 236 -12.28 21.43 -24.45
N PRO A 237 -13.41 22.14 -24.61
CA PRO A 237 -13.74 23.25 -23.72
C PRO A 237 -14.04 22.78 -22.29
N SER A 238 -14.64 21.60 -22.13
CA SER A 238 -14.94 21.02 -20.80
C SER A 238 -13.70 20.53 -20.06
N LYS A 239 -13.73 20.69 -18.73
CA LYS A 239 -12.68 20.28 -17.79
C LYS A 239 -13.26 19.49 -16.63
N ILE A 240 -12.49 18.56 -16.08
CA ILE A 240 -12.82 17.81 -14.86
C ILE A 240 -11.76 18.00 -13.78
N GLU A 241 -12.16 17.89 -12.50
CA GLU A 241 -11.26 17.99 -11.36
C GLU A 241 -10.58 16.64 -11.06
N ILE A 242 -9.25 16.62 -11.04
CA ILE A 242 -8.45 15.43 -10.76
C ILE A 242 -7.47 15.73 -9.62
N ALA A 243 -7.29 14.78 -8.70
CA ALA A 243 -6.29 14.85 -7.64
C ALA A 243 -4.93 14.32 -8.14
N ILE A 244 -3.92 15.18 -8.19
CA ILE A 244 -2.54 14.84 -8.55
C ILE A 244 -1.64 15.26 -7.39
N ASP A 245 -0.91 14.32 -6.81
CA ASP A 245 0.00 14.55 -5.67
C ASP A 245 -0.64 15.30 -4.50
N GLY A 246 -1.91 14.97 -4.20
CA GLY A 246 -2.69 15.59 -3.13
C GLY A 246 -3.26 16.99 -3.46
N LYS A 247 -3.04 17.51 -4.68
CA LYS A 247 -3.61 18.79 -5.14
C LYS A 247 -4.68 18.56 -6.21
N LYS A 248 -5.82 19.26 -6.07
CA LYS A 248 -6.90 19.27 -7.06
C LYS A 248 -6.52 20.17 -8.24
N GLN A 249 -6.64 19.65 -9.47
CA GLN A 249 -6.37 20.37 -10.70
C GLN A 249 -7.51 20.20 -11.70
N LEU A 250 -7.86 21.26 -12.44
CA LEU A 250 -8.86 21.22 -13.52
C LEU A 250 -8.16 20.93 -14.86
N LEU A 251 -8.41 19.74 -15.41
CA LEU A 251 -7.82 19.29 -16.68
C LEU A 251 -8.89 19.09 -17.75
N PRO A 252 -8.59 19.31 -19.04
CA PRO A 252 -9.55 19.09 -20.11
C PRO A 252 -9.98 17.62 -20.21
N VAL A 253 -11.23 17.38 -20.60
CA VAL A 253 -11.76 16.03 -20.91
C VAL A 253 -10.95 15.37 -22.02
N PHE A 254 -10.57 16.14 -23.04
CA PHE A 254 -9.68 15.68 -24.10
C PHE A 254 -8.60 16.72 -24.39
N TYR A 255 -7.37 16.23 -24.57
CA TYR A 255 -6.24 17.03 -25.01
C TYR A 255 -5.37 16.23 -25.96
N ARG A 256 -4.97 16.85 -27.06
CA ARG A 256 -3.99 16.29 -27.98
C ARG A 256 -2.97 17.34 -28.39
N ARG A 257 -1.70 16.97 -28.34
CA ARG A 257 -0.58 17.76 -28.83
C ARG A 257 0.30 16.92 -29.75
N GLN A 258 0.84 17.55 -30.77
CA GLN A 258 1.89 16.99 -31.61
C GLN A 258 3.00 18.01 -31.83
N THR A 259 4.25 17.54 -31.89
CA THR A 259 5.40 18.36 -32.29
C THR A 259 6.35 17.55 -33.17
N VAL A 260 6.93 18.21 -34.18
CA VAL A 260 8.00 17.65 -35.02
C VAL A 260 9.36 18.10 -34.52
N ARG A 261 10.36 17.22 -34.60
CA ARG A 261 11.78 17.53 -34.39
C ARG A 261 12.59 17.02 -35.57
N TYR A 262 13.49 17.83 -36.09
CA TYR A 262 14.37 17.44 -37.19
C TYR A 262 15.66 16.80 -36.66
N GLY A 263 16.12 15.74 -37.33
CA GLY A 263 17.20 14.88 -36.85
C GLY A 263 16.69 13.69 -36.04
N ALA A 264 17.59 12.75 -35.74
CA ALA A 264 17.28 11.56 -34.96
C ALA A 264 17.98 11.59 -33.60
N GLU A 265 17.22 11.46 -32.53
CA GLU A 265 17.78 11.16 -31.22
C GLU A 265 18.04 9.65 -31.12
N LYS A 266 19.06 9.27 -30.35
CA LYS A 266 19.38 7.86 -30.14
C LYS A 266 18.46 7.28 -29.07
N HIS A 267 17.31 6.76 -29.46
CA HIS A 267 16.43 5.99 -28.58
C HIS A 267 16.93 4.55 -28.48
N LEU A 268 17.40 4.12 -27.31
CA LEU A 268 17.86 2.76 -27.01
C LEU A 268 17.09 2.18 -25.80
N PRO A 269 15.78 1.96 -25.90
CA PRO A 269 15.06 1.22 -24.86
C PRO A 269 15.58 -0.21 -24.77
N ASP A 270 15.68 -0.72 -23.54
CA ASP A 270 16.04 -2.12 -23.30
C ASP A 270 14.87 -3.03 -23.69
N THR A 271 14.89 -3.48 -24.93
CA THR A 271 13.88 -4.42 -25.45
C THR A 271 14.01 -5.82 -24.84
N ALA A 272 15.18 -6.21 -24.32
CA ALA A 272 15.37 -7.51 -23.69
C ALA A 272 14.59 -7.61 -22.38
N TRP A 273 14.60 -6.54 -21.57
CA TRP A 273 13.79 -6.43 -20.37
C TRP A 273 12.27 -6.46 -20.69
N ILE A 274 11.80 -5.68 -21.67
CA ILE A 274 10.38 -5.68 -22.09
C ILE A 274 9.94 -7.11 -22.44
N ASN A 275 10.77 -7.79 -23.23
CA ASN A 275 10.52 -9.15 -23.66
C ASN A 275 10.50 -10.13 -22.48
N MET A 276 11.39 -9.99 -21.50
CA MET A 276 11.36 -10.77 -20.27
C MET A 276 10.06 -10.55 -19.51
N VAL A 277 9.66 -9.30 -19.28
CA VAL A 277 8.49 -9.01 -18.44
C VAL A 277 7.20 -9.54 -19.08
N VAL A 278 7.01 -9.33 -20.39
CA VAL A 278 5.84 -9.86 -21.10
C VAL A 278 5.82 -11.40 -21.06
N LYS A 279 6.98 -12.05 -21.26
CA LYS A 279 7.07 -13.51 -21.20
C LYS A 279 6.74 -14.04 -19.81
N THR A 280 7.32 -13.45 -18.76
CA THR A 280 7.18 -13.88 -17.36
C THR A 280 5.83 -13.51 -16.74
N HIS A 281 5.06 -12.64 -17.38
CA HIS A 281 3.74 -12.27 -16.90
C HIS A 281 2.71 -13.40 -17.04
N THR A 282 2.08 -13.77 -15.93
CA THR A 282 1.10 -14.87 -15.87
C THR A 282 -0.13 -14.62 -16.75
N ALA A 283 -0.49 -13.35 -16.99
CA ALA A 283 -1.63 -13.03 -17.84
C ALA A 283 -1.35 -13.28 -19.34
N PHE A 284 -0.13 -13.02 -19.84
CA PHE A 284 0.13 -12.92 -21.29
C PHE A 284 0.88 -14.12 -21.89
N GLY A 285 1.99 -14.53 -21.28
CA GLY A 285 2.83 -15.61 -21.80
C GLY A 285 2.27 -17.01 -21.57
N LYS A 286 2.36 -17.90 -22.57
CA LYS A 286 2.16 -19.36 -22.41
C LYS A 286 3.32 -20.00 -21.63
N ALA A 287 4.51 -19.40 -21.70
CA ALA A 287 5.77 -19.93 -21.16
C ALA A 287 5.69 -20.37 -19.67
N PHE A 288 4.75 -19.82 -18.90
CA PHE A 288 4.58 -20.14 -17.48
C PHE A 288 3.29 -20.92 -17.17
N LYS A 289 2.27 -20.89 -18.03
CA LYS A 289 0.97 -21.55 -17.77
C LYS A 289 0.81 -22.98 -18.29
N SER A 290 1.69 -23.46 -19.17
CA SER A 290 1.65 -24.86 -19.64
C SER A 290 2.41 -25.80 -18.70
N GLY A 291 1.86 -26.98 -18.41
CA GLY A 291 2.48 -28.02 -17.57
C GLY A 291 2.07 -27.97 -16.09
N THR A 292 2.38 -29.03 -15.34
CA THR A 292 1.98 -29.24 -13.93
C THR A 292 2.87 -28.51 -12.90
N GLU A 293 3.95 -27.88 -13.35
CA GLU A 293 4.88 -27.14 -12.50
C GLU A 293 4.34 -25.73 -12.16
N MET A 294 4.52 -25.27 -10.91
CA MET A 294 4.08 -23.95 -10.46
C MET A 294 4.78 -22.81 -11.21
N ASP A 295 4.05 -21.73 -11.50
CA ASP A 295 4.56 -20.54 -12.20
C ASP A 295 5.82 -19.96 -11.55
N SER A 296 5.88 -19.95 -10.21
CA SER A 296 7.03 -19.46 -9.45
C SER A 296 8.33 -20.23 -9.78
N VAL A 297 8.25 -21.55 -9.97
CA VAL A 297 9.42 -22.39 -10.29
C VAL A 297 9.90 -22.15 -11.72
N LYS A 298 8.97 -22.00 -12.66
CA LYS A 298 9.28 -21.65 -14.05
C LYS A 298 9.92 -20.27 -14.13
N VAL A 299 9.38 -19.27 -13.42
CA VAL A 299 9.95 -17.91 -13.36
C VAL A 299 11.36 -17.94 -12.76
N GLN A 300 11.57 -18.68 -11.67
CA GLN A 300 12.92 -18.84 -11.11
C GLN A 300 13.90 -19.48 -12.10
N ARG A 301 13.48 -20.50 -12.87
CA ARG A 301 14.31 -21.11 -13.92
C ARG A 301 14.64 -20.11 -15.03
N TYR A 302 13.66 -19.31 -15.44
CA TYR A 302 13.86 -18.25 -16.44
C TYR A 302 14.87 -17.21 -15.96
N LEU A 303 14.68 -16.67 -14.75
CA LEU A 303 15.60 -15.70 -14.15
C LEU A 303 17.01 -16.29 -14.02
N LYS A 304 17.14 -17.51 -13.51
CA LYS A 304 18.44 -18.20 -13.41
C LYS A 304 19.15 -18.31 -14.77
N ALA A 305 18.41 -18.60 -15.85
CA ALA A 305 18.99 -18.71 -17.19
C ALA A 305 19.44 -17.37 -17.79
N HIS A 306 18.99 -16.24 -17.23
CA HIS A 306 19.27 -14.90 -17.74
C HIS A 306 19.97 -14.00 -16.69
N ASP A 307 20.39 -14.55 -15.55
CA ASP A 307 21.03 -13.81 -14.46
C ASP A 307 22.24 -13.02 -14.96
N ASP A 308 23.10 -13.63 -15.77
CA ASP A 308 24.32 -12.97 -16.29
C ASP A 308 24.00 -11.76 -17.18
N ALA A 309 22.87 -11.80 -17.90
CA ALA A 309 22.44 -10.71 -18.76
C ALA A 309 21.88 -9.50 -17.98
N PHE A 310 21.33 -9.74 -16.79
CA PHE A 310 20.60 -8.72 -16.02
C PHE A 310 21.17 -8.48 -14.61
N ALA A 311 22.34 -9.04 -14.28
CA ALA A 311 22.92 -9.00 -12.93
C ALA A 311 23.13 -7.58 -12.37
N ASN A 312 23.34 -6.59 -13.24
CA ASN A 312 23.57 -5.19 -12.85
C ASN A 312 22.31 -4.32 -12.93
N ASP A 313 21.16 -4.88 -13.27
CA ASP A 313 19.89 -4.15 -13.37
C ASP A 313 19.21 -4.06 -11.98
N GLU A 314 18.91 -2.83 -11.56
CA GLU A 314 18.28 -2.51 -10.28
C GLU A 314 16.91 -3.20 -10.14
N TYR A 315 16.09 -3.17 -11.19
CA TYR A 315 14.72 -3.64 -11.14
C TYR A 315 14.64 -5.17 -11.23
N TYR A 316 15.51 -5.78 -12.03
CA TYR A 316 15.72 -7.22 -12.07
C TYR A 316 16.08 -7.75 -10.67
N ALA A 317 17.02 -7.09 -9.98
CA ALA A 317 17.41 -7.47 -8.64
C ALA A 317 16.22 -7.40 -7.66
N VAL A 318 15.41 -6.34 -7.72
CA VAL A 318 14.20 -6.19 -6.88
C VAL A 318 13.13 -7.25 -7.21
N ILE A 319 12.83 -7.49 -8.49
CA ILE A 319 11.88 -8.53 -8.91
C ILE A 319 12.32 -9.89 -8.40
N LYS A 320 13.60 -10.23 -8.59
CA LYS A 320 14.18 -11.49 -8.14
C LYS A 320 14.02 -11.65 -6.62
N LEU A 321 14.26 -10.59 -5.85
CA LEU A 321 14.03 -10.59 -4.41
C LEU A 321 12.56 -10.82 -4.04
N ARG A 322 11.62 -10.11 -4.67
CA ARG A 322 10.17 -10.29 -4.42
C ARG A 322 9.71 -11.71 -4.73
N LEU A 323 10.21 -12.30 -5.81
CA LEU A 323 9.86 -13.67 -6.20
C LEU A 323 10.45 -14.71 -5.25
N LEU A 324 11.72 -14.54 -4.82
CA LEU A 324 12.34 -15.42 -3.83
C LEU A 324 11.64 -15.31 -2.47
N GLN A 325 11.25 -14.09 -2.07
CA GLN A 325 10.45 -13.88 -0.86
C GLN A 325 9.08 -14.54 -0.97
N GLY A 326 8.38 -14.36 -2.11
CA GLY A 326 7.06 -14.95 -2.35
C GLY A 326 7.08 -16.47 -2.49
N SER A 327 8.20 -17.09 -2.87
CA SER A 327 8.32 -18.55 -2.93
C SER A 327 8.53 -19.20 -1.56
N GLY A 328 8.76 -18.43 -0.49
CA GLY A 328 9.03 -18.93 0.85
C GLY A 328 10.44 -19.53 1.04
N ASP A 329 11.33 -19.45 0.05
CA ASP A 329 12.72 -19.93 0.16
C ASP A 329 13.59 -18.83 0.79
N TYR A 330 13.46 -18.65 2.10
CA TYR A 330 14.10 -17.57 2.84
C TYR A 330 15.63 -17.64 2.83
N ILE A 331 16.22 -18.83 2.69
CA ILE A 331 17.68 -18.99 2.60
C ILE A 331 18.19 -18.38 1.30
N LYS A 332 17.60 -18.75 0.16
CA LYS A 332 17.99 -18.16 -1.14
C LYS A 332 17.68 -16.67 -1.20
N TYR A 333 16.53 -16.26 -0.66
CA TYR A 333 16.17 -14.84 -0.55
C TYR A 333 17.23 -14.06 0.24
N SER A 334 17.61 -14.51 1.43
CA SER A 334 18.62 -13.86 2.28
C SER A 334 19.98 -13.76 1.58
N HIS A 335 20.45 -14.85 0.97
CA HIS A 335 21.70 -14.85 0.21
C HIS A 335 21.69 -13.87 -0.97
N GLN A 336 20.58 -13.79 -1.72
CA GLN A 336 20.44 -12.83 -2.81
C GLN A 336 20.35 -11.39 -2.29
N LEU A 337 19.66 -11.17 -1.17
CA LEU A 337 19.46 -9.86 -0.56
C LEU A 337 20.76 -9.23 -0.09
N ILE A 338 21.63 -10.02 0.57
CA ILE A 338 22.95 -9.57 1.03
C ILE A 338 23.80 -9.09 -0.16
N LYS A 339 23.79 -9.84 -1.27
CA LYS A 339 24.54 -9.52 -2.50
C LYS A 339 23.98 -8.33 -3.28
N THR A 340 22.68 -8.05 -3.14
CA THR A 340 22.01 -6.99 -3.90
C THR A 340 22.48 -5.62 -3.41
N PRO A 341 23.05 -4.73 -4.24
CA PRO A 341 23.48 -3.40 -3.82
C PRO A 341 22.35 -2.63 -3.10
N THR A 342 22.64 -2.02 -1.94
CA THR A 342 21.61 -1.34 -1.13
C THR A 342 20.91 -0.23 -1.92
N ARG A 343 21.64 0.47 -2.80
CA ARG A 343 21.07 1.49 -3.69
C ARG A 343 19.95 0.98 -4.62
N PHE A 344 19.92 -0.33 -4.92
CA PHE A 344 18.89 -0.94 -5.79
C PHE A 344 17.57 -1.18 -5.05
N ILE A 345 17.60 -1.28 -3.73
CA ILE A 345 16.43 -1.55 -2.89
C ILE A 345 16.08 -0.32 -2.03
N LYS A 346 16.59 0.87 -2.37
CA LYS A 346 16.41 2.10 -1.58
C LYS A 346 14.93 2.50 -1.39
N ASP A 347 14.08 2.10 -2.33
CA ASP A 347 12.65 2.40 -2.35
C ASP A 347 11.81 1.19 -1.85
N GLU A 348 12.46 0.10 -1.41
CA GLU A 348 11.85 -1.16 -0.98
C GLU A 348 12.05 -1.38 0.53
N GLU A 349 11.22 -0.73 1.35
CA GLU A 349 11.37 -0.69 2.81
C GLU A 349 11.48 -2.07 3.47
N SER A 350 10.68 -3.05 3.03
CA SER A 350 10.72 -4.43 3.56
C SER A 350 12.05 -5.14 3.23
N HIS A 351 12.60 -4.92 2.05
CA HIS A 351 13.90 -5.47 1.66
C HIS A 351 15.04 -4.78 2.42
N LEU A 352 14.98 -3.46 2.62
CA LEU A 352 15.95 -2.75 3.45
C LEU A 352 15.93 -3.25 4.91
N PHE A 353 14.74 -3.40 5.49
CA PHE A 353 14.55 -3.94 6.84
C PHE A 353 15.17 -5.33 6.97
N ASN A 354 14.82 -6.23 6.05
CA ASN A 354 15.35 -7.59 6.05
C ASN A 354 16.86 -7.59 5.84
N LYS A 355 17.38 -6.74 4.95
CA LYS A 355 18.81 -6.67 4.66
C LYS A 355 19.58 -6.18 5.88
N PHE A 356 19.09 -5.16 6.57
CA PHE A 356 19.68 -4.65 7.81
C PHE A 356 19.86 -5.78 8.81
N ASN A 357 18.81 -6.56 9.08
CA ASN A 357 18.87 -7.67 10.03
C ASN A 357 19.82 -8.78 9.55
N SER A 358 19.87 -9.08 8.25
CA SER A 358 20.77 -10.12 7.72
C SER A 358 22.25 -9.75 7.76
N ILE A 359 22.60 -8.46 7.68
CA ILE A 359 24.01 -8.03 7.61
C ILE A 359 24.57 -7.57 8.96
N LEU A 360 23.72 -7.24 9.94
CA LEU A 360 24.17 -6.74 11.25
C LEU A 360 25.13 -7.71 11.94
N ASP A 361 24.87 -9.01 11.87
CA ASP A 361 25.74 -10.03 12.47
C ASP A 361 27.11 -10.10 11.79
N SER A 362 27.22 -9.63 10.55
CA SER A 362 28.46 -9.66 9.77
C SER A 362 29.24 -8.35 9.80
N SER A 363 28.57 -7.19 9.79
CA SER A 363 29.22 -5.87 9.66
C SER A 363 28.35 -4.74 10.18
N ALA A 364 28.80 -4.07 11.24
CA ALA A 364 28.18 -2.85 11.75
C ALA A 364 28.20 -1.71 10.71
N GLN A 365 29.29 -1.59 9.95
CA GLN A 365 29.43 -0.54 8.93
C GLN A 365 28.41 -0.72 7.79
N SER A 366 28.22 -1.95 7.33
CA SER A 366 27.26 -2.25 6.27
C SER A 366 25.82 -2.06 6.76
N ALA A 367 25.53 -2.43 8.01
CA ALA A 367 24.23 -2.16 8.63
C ALA A 367 23.97 -0.64 8.78
N TYR A 368 24.98 0.13 9.14
CA TYR A 368 24.91 1.60 9.19
C TYR A 368 24.60 2.21 7.81
N GLU A 369 25.22 1.72 6.74
CA GLU A 369 24.89 2.16 5.38
C GLU A 369 23.43 1.89 5.01
N VAL A 370 22.89 0.72 5.37
CA VAL A 370 21.47 0.41 5.15
C VAL A 370 20.57 1.33 5.98
N ALA A 371 20.89 1.55 7.25
CA ALA A 371 20.13 2.47 8.13
C ALA A 371 20.04 3.89 7.54
N ARG A 372 21.09 4.37 6.86
CA ARG A 372 21.10 5.67 6.18
C ARG A 372 20.17 5.76 4.97
N TYR A 373 19.75 4.65 4.36
CA TYR A 373 18.66 4.65 3.39
C TYR A 373 17.28 4.67 4.06
N MET A 374 17.19 4.13 5.29
CA MET A 374 15.92 3.90 5.96
C MET A 374 15.49 5.03 6.91
N TYR A 375 16.40 5.81 7.50
CA TYR A 375 16.06 6.66 8.66
C TYR A 375 14.99 7.74 8.44
N LYS A 376 14.69 8.06 7.18
CA LYS A 376 13.61 8.97 6.77
C LYS A 376 12.30 8.24 6.40
N LEU A 377 12.32 6.91 6.33
CA LEU A 377 11.16 6.07 6.03
C LEU A 377 10.33 5.81 7.30
N PRO A 378 9.01 5.65 7.18
CA PRO A 378 8.11 5.48 8.33
C PRO A 378 8.46 4.29 9.25
N GLY A 379 8.87 3.15 8.70
CA GLY A 379 9.15 1.91 9.42
C GLY A 379 10.52 1.85 10.10
N PHE A 380 11.39 2.84 9.92
CA PHE A 380 12.70 2.84 10.58
C PHE A 380 12.60 2.91 12.11
N ASN A 381 11.59 3.59 12.67
CA ASN A 381 11.36 3.54 14.11
C ASN A 381 11.02 2.12 14.56
N GLY A 382 10.20 1.38 13.79
CA GLY A 382 9.94 -0.04 14.05
C GLY A 382 11.23 -0.87 14.01
N LEU A 383 12.06 -0.67 12.99
CA LEU A 383 13.36 -1.34 12.90
C LEU A 383 14.23 -1.10 14.13
N ILE A 384 14.47 0.17 14.47
CA ILE A 384 15.37 0.53 15.57
C ILE A 384 14.80 0.13 16.93
N GLN A 385 13.54 0.50 17.18
CA GLN A 385 12.92 0.41 18.51
C GLN A 385 12.37 -0.99 18.80
N GLN A 386 12.00 -1.77 17.80
CA GLN A 386 11.38 -3.08 18.00
C GLN A 386 12.32 -4.21 17.63
N SER A 387 13.02 -4.14 16.50
CA SER A 387 13.92 -5.22 16.06
C SER A 387 15.33 -5.06 16.65
N TYR A 388 16.04 -4.01 16.26
CA TYR A 388 17.44 -3.78 16.62
C TYR A 388 17.67 -3.61 18.13
N ALA A 389 16.77 -2.93 18.83
CA ALA A 389 16.86 -2.79 20.29
C ALA A 389 16.92 -4.14 21.03
N GLN A 390 16.36 -5.22 20.47
CA GLN A 390 16.39 -6.55 21.11
C GLN A 390 17.81 -7.14 21.13
N SER A 391 18.72 -6.68 20.28
CA SER A 391 20.14 -7.08 20.33
C SER A 391 20.81 -6.75 21.66
N PHE A 392 20.22 -5.88 22.48
CA PHE A 392 20.72 -5.49 23.80
C PHE A 392 20.03 -6.22 24.97
N LEU A 393 19.10 -7.14 24.69
CA LEU A 393 18.49 -8.00 25.70
C LEU A 393 19.22 -9.34 25.80
N THR A 394 19.10 -9.98 26.96
CA THR A 394 19.52 -11.38 27.16
C THR A 394 18.30 -12.27 27.20
N PHE A 395 18.41 -13.48 26.68
CA PHE A 395 17.38 -14.49 26.79
C PHE A 395 17.40 -15.15 28.18
N ASP A 396 16.22 -15.36 28.75
CA ASP A 396 16.02 -16.15 29.96
C ASP A 396 15.61 -17.56 29.55
N ILE A 397 16.56 -18.50 29.62
CA ILE A 397 16.31 -19.89 29.24
C ILE A 397 15.26 -20.56 30.14
N ASP A 398 15.17 -20.19 31.41
CA ASP A 398 14.20 -20.80 32.31
C ASP A 398 12.77 -20.37 31.98
N ASP A 399 12.61 -19.13 31.50
CA ASP A 399 11.33 -18.66 31.00
C ASP A 399 10.98 -19.32 29.65
N MET A 400 11.95 -19.42 28.73
CA MET A 400 11.75 -20.08 27.44
C MET A 400 11.36 -21.56 27.59
N LEU A 401 11.92 -22.28 28.57
CA LEU A 401 11.60 -23.69 28.83
C LEU A 401 10.16 -23.93 29.34
N LYS A 402 9.44 -22.87 29.74
CA LYS A 402 8.01 -22.93 30.09
C LYS A 402 7.10 -22.79 28.88
N ASP A 403 7.62 -22.33 27.74
CA ASP A 403 6.84 -22.19 26.50
C ASP A 403 6.71 -23.53 25.78
N ASP A 404 5.47 -24.00 25.62
CA ASP A 404 5.16 -25.29 25.00
C ASP A 404 5.66 -25.37 23.54
N GLY A 405 5.64 -24.25 22.82
CA GLY A 405 6.12 -24.16 21.45
C GLY A 405 7.64 -24.33 21.36
N PHE A 406 8.38 -23.68 22.26
CA PHE A 406 9.83 -23.84 22.39
C PHE A 406 10.20 -25.27 22.78
N ARG A 407 9.49 -25.88 23.74
CA ARG A 407 9.70 -27.29 24.11
C ARG A 407 9.47 -28.23 22.92
N LYS A 408 8.41 -28.01 22.15
CA LYS A 408 8.12 -28.78 20.93
C LYS A 408 9.24 -28.64 19.89
N ASN A 409 9.75 -27.43 19.66
CA ASN A 409 10.85 -27.18 18.73
C ASN A 409 12.14 -27.89 19.16
N MET A 410 12.45 -27.88 20.46
CA MET A 410 13.59 -28.62 20.99
C MET A 410 13.45 -30.13 20.76
N GLN A 411 12.26 -30.69 20.98
CA GLN A 411 11.98 -32.11 20.72
C GLN A 411 12.15 -32.46 19.24
N GLU A 412 11.61 -31.65 18.32
CA GLU A 412 11.76 -31.83 16.87
C GLU A 412 13.23 -31.81 16.42
N LYS A 413 14.09 -31.10 17.16
CA LYS A 413 15.54 -30.99 16.91
C LYS A 413 16.39 -31.96 17.73
N ASN A 414 15.80 -32.88 18.50
CA ASN A 414 16.49 -33.78 19.43
C ASN A 414 17.45 -33.02 20.38
N MET A 415 17.04 -31.84 20.85
CA MET A 415 17.83 -30.98 21.72
C MET A 415 17.43 -31.18 23.18
N SER A 416 18.40 -31.46 24.06
CA SER A 416 18.13 -31.55 25.51
C SER A 416 18.01 -30.17 26.16
N ASP A 417 17.43 -30.11 27.37
CA ASP A 417 17.40 -28.89 28.18
C ASP A 417 18.82 -28.35 28.45
N GLU A 418 19.83 -29.23 28.58
CA GLU A 418 21.24 -28.85 28.77
C GLU A 418 21.83 -28.22 27.50
N ASP A 419 21.57 -28.80 26.32
CA ASP A 419 21.99 -28.25 25.04
C ASP A 419 21.39 -26.86 24.80
N ALA A 420 20.09 -26.70 25.11
CA ALA A 420 19.39 -25.42 25.00
C ALA A 420 19.99 -24.36 25.94
N ARG A 421 20.27 -24.72 27.20
CA ARG A 421 20.95 -23.84 28.16
C ARG A 421 22.31 -23.41 27.68
N LYS A 422 23.11 -24.33 27.13
CA LYS A 422 24.43 -24.02 26.58
C LYS A 422 24.34 -23.09 25.38
N MET A 423 23.45 -23.40 24.43
CA MET A 423 23.21 -22.56 23.25
C MET A 423 22.80 -21.14 23.64
N ILE A 424 21.82 -21.00 24.54
CA ILE A 424 21.35 -19.68 24.99
C ILE A 424 22.44 -18.94 25.78
N ALA A 425 23.24 -19.63 26.60
CA ALA A 425 24.36 -19.01 27.29
C ALA A 425 25.43 -18.46 26.33
N GLU A 426 25.78 -19.22 25.28
CA GLU A 426 26.70 -18.76 24.23
C GLU A 426 26.14 -17.55 23.48
N GLU A 427 24.85 -17.57 23.19
CA GLU A 427 24.15 -16.54 22.44
C GLU A 427 23.99 -15.24 23.27
N ASN A 428 23.74 -15.37 24.58
CA ASN A 428 23.81 -14.27 25.53
C ASN A 428 25.23 -13.72 25.67
N LYS A 429 26.26 -14.58 25.70
CA LYS A 429 27.66 -14.15 25.75
C LYS A 429 28.03 -13.28 24.53
N LYS A 430 27.56 -13.63 23.34
CA LYS A 430 27.74 -12.80 22.13
C LYS A 430 27.02 -11.46 22.25
N ARG A 431 25.77 -11.44 22.72
CA ARG A 431 25.00 -10.19 22.92
C ARG A 431 25.61 -9.29 23.99
N LEU A 432 26.24 -9.85 25.01
CA LEU A 432 26.90 -9.09 26.08
C LEU A 432 28.31 -8.60 25.70
N ALA A 433 28.89 -9.09 24.61
CA ALA A 433 30.24 -8.71 24.19
C ALA A 433 30.30 -7.20 23.86
N GLY A 434 31.20 -6.47 24.53
CA GLY A 434 31.39 -5.03 24.34
C GLY A 434 31.73 -4.64 22.90
N ASN A 435 32.39 -5.52 22.16
CA ASN A 435 32.75 -5.34 20.75
C ASN A 435 31.71 -5.91 19.76
N SER A 436 30.50 -6.25 20.19
CA SER A 436 29.44 -6.74 19.29
C SER A 436 29.15 -5.73 18.17
N ASN A 437 28.79 -6.23 16.97
CA ASN A 437 28.39 -5.39 15.85
C ASN A 437 27.18 -4.51 16.19
N ALA A 438 26.28 -4.99 17.06
CA ALA A 438 25.15 -4.20 17.55
C ALA A 438 25.61 -2.94 18.30
N ARG A 439 26.58 -3.03 19.22
CA ARG A 439 27.12 -1.86 19.93
C ARG A 439 27.92 -0.93 19.02
N GLN A 440 28.73 -1.49 18.13
CA GLN A 440 29.47 -0.69 17.16
C GLN A 440 28.53 0.11 16.25
N LEU A 441 27.44 -0.51 15.80
CA LEU A 441 26.40 0.18 15.04
C LEU A 441 25.73 1.27 15.87
N LEU A 442 25.47 1.03 17.16
CA LEU A 442 24.80 2.01 18.03
C LEU A 442 25.65 3.28 18.15
N GLU A 443 26.96 3.12 18.29
CA GLU A 443 27.94 4.22 18.29
C GLU A 443 27.95 4.95 16.93
N LEU A 444 27.95 4.23 15.80
CA LEU A 444 27.88 4.86 14.47
C LEU A 444 26.61 5.69 14.28
N LEU A 445 25.46 5.14 14.69
CA LEU A 445 24.16 5.81 14.58
C LEU A 445 24.03 7.01 15.52
N HIS A 446 24.57 6.91 16.75
CA HIS A 446 24.60 8.02 17.71
C HIS A 446 25.47 9.19 17.21
N ASN A 447 26.59 8.87 16.56
CA ASN A 447 27.54 9.86 16.04
C ASN A 447 27.21 10.35 14.62
N ASP A 448 26.07 9.94 14.04
CA ASP A 448 25.60 10.47 12.76
C ASP A 448 25.36 11.98 12.88
N LYS A 449 25.60 12.71 11.78
CA LYS A 449 25.48 14.17 11.73
C LYS A 449 24.05 14.64 11.52
N ASP A 450 23.14 13.78 11.04
CA ASP A 450 21.73 14.15 10.83
C ASP A 450 20.96 14.14 12.17
N PRO A 451 20.39 15.28 12.61
CA PRO A 451 19.64 15.35 13.87
C PRO A 451 18.47 14.37 13.94
N LEU A 452 17.84 14.04 12.80
CA LEU A 452 16.72 13.09 12.77
C LEU A 452 17.19 11.66 13.14
N MET A 453 18.40 11.28 12.74
CA MET A 453 18.98 10.00 13.16
C MET A 453 19.20 10.01 14.67
N GLN A 454 19.84 11.06 15.20
CA GLN A 454 20.12 11.18 16.63
C GLN A 454 18.83 11.17 17.48
N GLN A 455 17.78 11.84 17.02
CA GLN A 455 16.45 11.85 17.68
C GLN A 455 15.86 10.46 17.87
N LYS A 456 16.15 9.54 16.95
CA LYS A 456 15.63 8.17 16.99
C LYS A 456 16.51 7.21 17.79
N ILE A 457 17.76 7.57 18.04
CA ILE A 457 18.80 6.66 18.55
C ILE A 457 19.22 7.00 19.99
N ASN A 458 19.26 8.29 20.34
CA ASN A 458 19.92 8.73 21.57
C ASN A 458 19.31 8.16 22.85
N ALA A 459 18.00 7.94 22.90
CA ALA A 459 17.38 7.32 24.07
C ALA A 459 17.85 5.87 24.28
N LEU A 460 17.88 5.07 23.21
CA LEU A 460 18.44 3.71 23.23
C LEU A 460 19.93 3.73 23.62
N TYR A 461 20.72 4.64 23.04
CA TYR A 461 22.13 4.82 23.35
C TYR A 461 22.37 5.10 24.84
N LEU A 462 21.65 6.06 25.41
CA LEU A 462 21.80 6.43 26.82
C LEU A 462 21.40 5.29 27.76
N TRP A 463 20.36 4.51 27.44
CA TRP A 463 20.01 3.34 28.24
C TRP A 463 21.05 2.23 28.14
N GLU A 464 21.58 1.93 26.95
CA GLU A 464 22.63 0.92 26.78
C GLU A 464 23.88 1.31 27.61
N LYS A 465 24.29 2.57 27.52
CA LYS A 465 25.40 3.12 28.31
C LYS A 465 25.16 3.03 29.82
N ALA A 466 23.93 3.30 30.26
CA ALA A 466 23.53 3.16 31.66
C ALA A 466 23.57 1.69 32.12
N LYS A 467 23.05 0.78 31.28
CA LYS A 467 22.99 -0.66 31.55
C LYS A 467 24.39 -1.28 31.64
N SER A 468 25.31 -0.85 30.79
CA SER A 468 26.68 -1.38 30.73
C SER A 468 27.62 -0.79 31.79
N ALA A 469 27.16 0.17 32.60
CA ALA A 469 27.96 0.80 33.62
C ALA A 469 27.71 0.20 35.02
N ASP A 470 28.76 -0.33 35.65
CA ASP A 470 28.78 -0.65 37.09
C ASP A 470 29.00 0.62 37.96
N ASP A 471 29.02 1.80 37.34
CA ASP A 471 29.31 3.09 37.97
C ASP A 471 28.04 3.91 38.23
N ALA A 472 27.80 4.22 39.51
CA ALA A 472 26.65 5.00 39.96
C ALA A 472 26.64 6.45 39.43
N GLY A 473 27.80 7.02 39.11
CA GLY A 473 27.93 8.34 38.49
C GLY A 473 27.43 8.36 37.04
N VAL A 474 27.73 7.32 36.27
CA VAL A 474 27.22 7.14 34.90
C VAL A 474 25.70 6.99 34.89
N LEU A 475 25.13 6.23 35.83
CA LEU A 475 23.68 6.10 36.00
C LEU A 475 23.00 7.45 36.30
N ASN A 476 23.57 8.26 37.20
CA ASN A 476 23.03 9.59 37.49
C ASN A 476 23.16 10.56 36.30
N LYS A 477 24.28 10.50 35.57
CA LYS A 477 24.51 11.34 34.38
C LYS A 477 23.54 11.00 33.25
N THR A 478 23.31 9.72 32.99
CA THR A 478 22.35 9.26 31.97
C THR A 478 20.91 9.61 32.35
N ALA A 479 20.52 9.44 33.62
CA ALA A 479 19.23 9.89 34.13
C ALA A 479 19.03 11.41 33.97
N SER A 480 20.07 12.20 34.26
CA SER A 480 20.03 13.66 34.08
C SER A 480 19.93 14.06 32.61
N ALA A 481 20.63 13.36 31.71
CA ALA A 481 20.51 13.57 30.28
C ALA A 481 19.08 13.29 29.78
N PHE A 482 18.44 12.23 30.27
CA PHE A 482 17.03 11.95 29.97
C PHE A 482 16.07 13.00 30.50
N MET A 483 16.28 13.51 31.72
CA MET A 483 15.43 14.58 32.28
C MET A 483 15.47 15.87 31.46
N ASN A 484 16.60 16.13 30.77
CA ASN A 484 16.82 17.32 29.95
C ASN A 484 16.54 17.10 28.45
N MET A 485 16.17 15.89 28.05
CA MET A 485 15.91 15.56 26.65
C MET A 485 14.59 16.22 26.19
N ASP A 486 14.61 16.85 25.01
CA ASP A 486 13.42 17.49 24.45
C ASP A 486 12.41 16.47 23.88
N ASP A 487 11.22 16.98 23.54
CA ASP A 487 10.11 16.17 23.04
C ASP A 487 10.42 15.45 21.73
N ALA A 488 11.24 16.02 20.85
CA ALA A 488 11.57 15.41 19.56
C ALA A 488 12.36 14.11 19.77
N TYR A 489 13.37 14.14 20.63
CA TYR A 489 14.13 12.94 21.00
C TYR A 489 13.28 11.94 21.80
N MET A 490 12.45 12.43 22.73
CA MET A 490 11.59 11.55 23.54
C MET A 490 10.51 10.84 22.71
N LYS A 491 9.84 11.53 21.78
CA LYS A 491 8.79 10.94 20.93
C LYS A 491 9.36 10.04 19.83
N GLN A 492 10.46 10.47 19.17
CA GLN A 492 11.03 9.72 18.05
C GLN A 492 11.86 8.50 18.49
N GLY A 493 12.52 8.59 19.65
CA GLY A 493 13.43 7.56 20.16
C GLY A 493 12.82 6.60 21.18
N ASN A 494 11.50 6.58 21.36
CA ASN A 494 10.81 5.85 22.43
C ASN A 494 11.42 6.14 23.82
N GLY A 495 11.58 7.42 24.13
CA GLY A 495 12.24 7.87 25.35
C GLY A 495 11.54 7.42 26.62
N GLY A 496 10.21 7.23 26.58
CA GLY A 496 9.43 6.72 27.70
C GLY A 496 9.89 5.33 28.16
N ARG A 497 10.04 4.37 27.23
CA ARG A 497 10.54 3.02 27.54
C ARG A 497 11.91 3.09 28.22
N TYR A 498 12.86 3.77 27.59
CA TYR A 498 14.23 3.80 28.09
C TYR A 498 14.39 4.56 29.40
N ALA A 499 13.60 5.60 29.63
CA ALA A 499 13.54 6.27 30.93
C ALA A 499 13.08 5.33 32.05
N LEU A 500 12.06 4.50 31.79
CA LEU A 500 11.60 3.50 32.77
C LEU A 500 12.60 2.35 32.97
N LEU A 501 13.35 1.97 31.94
CA LEU A 501 14.44 1.00 32.09
C LEU A 501 15.58 1.56 32.94
N ILE A 502 15.97 2.82 32.74
CA ILE A 502 16.96 3.50 33.59
C ILE A 502 16.43 3.67 35.01
N TYR A 503 15.14 3.96 35.19
CA TYR A 503 14.51 3.98 36.51
C TYR A 503 14.76 2.66 37.26
N LYS A 504 14.58 1.50 36.60
CA LYS A 504 14.86 0.19 37.22
C LYS A 504 16.34 0.04 37.62
N LEU A 505 17.26 0.46 36.75
CA LEU A 505 18.70 0.44 37.05
C LEU A 505 19.02 1.31 38.28
N LEU A 506 18.42 2.50 38.39
CA LEU A 506 18.59 3.38 39.55
C LEU A 506 18.03 2.78 40.83
N ILE A 507 16.87 2.11 40.77
CA ILE A 507 16.30 1.40 41.93
C ILE A 507 17.25 0.28 42.38
N ASN A 508 17.76 -0.54 41.45
CA ASN A 508 18.71 -1.61 41.75
C ASN A 508 20.01 -1.06 42.36
N ALA A 509 20.47 0.10 41.89
CA ALA A 509 21.64 0.82 42.42
C ALA A 509 21.34 1.65 43.69
N LYS A 510 20.15 1.52 44.28
CA LYS A 510 19.70 2.24 45.50
C LYS A 510 19.76 3.77 45.37
N LYS A 511 19.51 4.31 44.17
CA LYS A 511 19.46 5.77 43.87
C LYS A 511 18.02 6.28 43.83
N GLU A 512 17.31 6.17 44.95
CA GLU A 512 15.86 6.43 44.99
C GLU A 512 15.44 7.85 44.62
N ALA A 513 16.20 8.87 45.02
CA ALA A 513 15.86 10.26 44.72
C ALA A 513 15.89 10.55 43.20
N ALA A 514 16.95 10.10 42.52
CA ALA A 514 17.09 10.20 41.07
C ALA A 514 16.02 9.36 40.35
N ALA A 515 15.78 8.13 40.82
CA ALA A 515 14.73 7.26 40.27
C ALA A 515 13.35 7.94 40.37
N LYS A 516 12.99 8.49 41.53
CA LYS A 516 11.73 9.18 41.74
C LYS A 516 11.58 10.40 40.82
N ALA A 517 12.63 11.22 40.70
CA ALA A 517 12.61 12.40 39.83
C ALA A 517 12.39 12.01 38.35
N LEU A 518 13.11 10.99 37.88
CA LEU A 518 12.99 10.48 36.51
C LEU A 518 11.59 9.90 36.25
N LEU A 519 11.04 9.11 37.17
CA LEU A 519 9.70 8.52 37.02
C LEU A 519 8.61 9.60 36.95
N VAL A 520 8.64 10.60 37.84
CA VAL A 520 7.68 11.71 37.83
C VAL A 520 7.74 12.48 36.52
N LYS A 521 8.94 12.83 36.04
CA LYS A 521 9.12 13.53 34.77
C LYS A 521 8.63 12.69 33.58
N THR A 522 8.89 11.37 33.61
CA THR A 522 8.45 10.43 32.57
C THR A 522 6.92 10.36 32.50
N ILE A 523 6.24 10.28 33.66
CA ILE A 523 4.78 10.32 33.73
C ILE A 523 4.23 11.63 33.13
N GLN A 524 4.77 12.79 33.53
CA GLN A 524 4.35 14.09 32.99
C GLN A 524 4.51 14.19 31.47
N ASN A 525 5.63 13.71 30.95
CA ASN A 525 5.88 13.70 29.51
C ASN A 525 4.88 12.80 28.78
N LEU A 526 4.68 11.58 29.27
CA LEU A 526 3.76 10.62 28.68
C LEU A 526 2.30 11.08 28.77
N GLU A 527 1.84 11.66 29.89
CA GLU A 527 0.48 12.25 30.01
C GLU A 527 0.22 13.31 28.94
N ARG A 528 1.23 14.14 28.62
CA ARG A 528 1.14 15.12 27.55
C ARG A 528 1.14 14.47 26.15
N TYR A 529 1.94 13.43 25.94
CA TYR A 529 2.02 12.74 24.64
C TYR A 529 0.77 11.92 24.34
N THR A 530 0.11 11.38 25.37
CA THR A 530 -1.14 10.64 25.25
C THR A 530 -2.35 11.55 25.10
N ALA A 531 -2.27 12.81 25.52
CA ALA A 531 -3.29 13.82 25.25
C ALA A 531 -3.25 14.36 23.80
N ASP A 532 -2.09 14.29 23.14
CA ASP A 532 -1.89 14.74 21.75
C ASP A 532 -2.51 13.75 20.75
N THR A 533 -3.66 14.10 20.17
CA THR A 533 -4.38 13.24 19.21
C THR A 533 -3.69 13.13 17.85
N LEU A 534 -2.69 13.97 17.55
CA LEU A 534 -1.90 13.90 16.32
C LEU A 534 -0.69 12.97 16.47
N ASN A 535 -0.36 12.55 17.70
CA ASN A 535 0.71 11.60 17.95
C ASN A 535 0.33 10.20 17.42
N THR A 536 1.02 9.72 16.40
CA THR A 536 0.78 8.39 15.83
C THR A 536 1.13 7.25 16.78
N ASN A 537 1.97 7.50 17.79
CA ASN A 537 2.38 6.53 18.81
C ASN A 537 1.56 6.66 20.11
N ARG A 538 0.51 7.50 20.14
CA ARG A 538 -0.28 7.81 21.34
C ARG A 538 -0.65 6.58 22.17
N PHE A 539 -1.11 5.51 21.54
CA PHE A 539 -1.51 4.28 22.26
C PHE A 539 -0.31 3.46 22.78
N ALA A 540 0.83 3.44 22.07
CA ALA A 540 2.05 2.83 22.60
C ALA A 540 2.55 3.61 23.83
N ASP A 541 2.54 4.94 23.75
CA ASP A 541 2.87 5.82 24.88
C ASP A 541 1.89 5.64 26.04
N GLN A 542 0.60 5.44 25.76
CA GLN A 542 -0.44 5.17 26.76
C GLN A 542 -0.17 3.88 27.54
N ASN A 543 0.29 2.82 26.86
CA ASN A 543 0.69 1.58 27.52
C ASN A 543 1.91 1.74 28.42
N ILE A 544 2.92 2.50 27.96
CA ILE A 544 4.09 2.83 28.79
C ILE A 544 3.65 3.66 30.01
N LEU A 545 2.72 4.60 29.83
CA LEU A 545 2.17 5.43 30.90
C LEU A 545 1.44 4.61 31.95
N ALA A 546 0.64 3.63 31.53
CA ALA A 546 -0.03 2.71 32.45
C ALA A 546 0.98 2.02 33.37
N TYR A 547 2.08 1.52 32.81
CA TYR A 547 3.14 0.91 33.61
C TYR A 547 3.86 1.92 34.51
N ALA A 548 4.13 3.15 34.03
CA ALA A 548 4.75 4.20 34.84
C ALA A 548 3.88 4.56 36.06
N CYS A 549 2.55 4.69 35.87
CA CYS A 549 1.61 4.88 36.96
C CYS A 549 1.60 3.70 37.93
N TYR A 550 1.66 2.47 37.42
CA TYR A 550 1.75 1.27 38.25
C TYR A 550 3.04 1.24 39.10
N LEU A 551 4.19 1.62 38.53
CA LEU A 551 5.44 1.79 39.29
C LEU A 551 5.26 2.81 40.41
N GLN A 552 4.57 3.92 40.15
CA GLN A 552 4.30 4.94 41.17
C GLN A 552 3.35 4.42 42.27
N TYR A 553 2.35 3.59 41.92
CA TYR A 553 1.51 2.87 42.89
C TYR A 553 2.35 1.94 43.79
N THR A 554 3.23 1.12 43.21
CA THR A 554 4.04 0.16 44.01
C THR A 554 4.95 0.86 45.01
N ARG A 555 5.36 2.10 44.73
CA ARG A 555 6.08 2.96 45.68
C ARG A 555 5.15 3.54 46.76
N ALA A 556 4.03 4.13 46.33
CA ALA A 556 3.11 4.83 47.22
C ALA A 556 2.44 3.87 48.23
N ARG A 557 2.15 2.62 47.85
CA ARG A 557 1.47 1.65 48.72
C ARG A 557 2.22 1.34 50.02
N LEU A 558 3.53 1.64 50.08
CA LEU A 558 4.35 1.45 51.27
C LEU A 558 4.20 2.59 52.29
N THR A 559 3.63 3.73 51.90
CA THR A 559 3.65 4.98 52.71
C THR A 559 2.34 5.75 52.72
N ASP A 560 1.49 5.62 51.69
CA ASP A 560 0.26 6.40 51.51
C ASP A 560 -0.76 5.59 50.68
N SER A 561 -1.72 4.95 51.36
CA SER A 561 -2.71 4.07 50.73
C SER A 561 -3.69 4.81 49.81
N VAL A 562 -4.01 6.07 50.13
CA VAL A 562 -4.91 6.91 49.31
C VAL A 562 -4.22 7.29 48.00
N LYS A 563 -2.98 7.80 48.07
CA LYS A 563 -2.21 8.09 46.85
C LYS A 563 -1.91 6.83 46.05
N ALA A 564 -1.65 5.71 46.71
CA ALA A 564 -1.47 4.43 46.03
C ALA A 564 -2.68 4.07 45.17
N LEU A 565 -3.89 4.18 45.73
CA LEU A 565 -5.12 3.90 45.00
C LEU A 565 -5.31 4.85 43.80
N GLN A 566 -4.98 6.14 43.95
CA GLN A 566 -5.03 7.10 42.84
C GLN A 566 -4.09 6.73 41.68
N TYR A 567 -2.87 6.27 41.98
CA TYR A 567 -1.93 5.83 40.94
C TYR A 567 -2.37 4.51 40.27
N LEU A 568 -2.93 3.58 41.04
CA LEU A 568 -3.47 2.33 40.50
C LEU A 568 -4.69 2.61 39.60
N SER A 569 -5.54 3.57 39.99
CA SER A 569 -6.63 4.07 39.15
C SER A 569 -6.14 4.62 37.82
N LYS A 570 -5.10 5.47 37.83
CA LYS A 570 -4.47 5.94 36.59
C LYS A 570 -3.88 4.81 35.74
N ALA A 571 -3.22 3.83 36.37
CA ALA A 571 -2.68 2.67 35.65
C ALA A 571 -3.79 1.86 34.96
N ALA A 572 -4.92 1.64 35.65
CA ALA A 572 -6.10 1.00 35.09
C ALA A 572 -6.74 1.82 33.96
N GLN A 573 -6.84 3.14 34.13
CA GLN A 573 -7.37 4.06 33.13
C GLN A 573 -6.53 4.08 31.85
N TYR A 574 -5.20 4.04 31.95
CA TYR A 574 -4.32 4.05 30.78
C TYR A 574 -4.09 2.66 30.18
N SER A 575 -4.52 1.58 30.84
CA SER A 575 -4.50 0.24 30.25
C SER A 575 -5.37 0.18 28.99
N PRO A 576 -5.08 -0.70 28.01
CA PRO A 576 -5.89 -0.84 26.79
C PRO A 576 -7.35 -1.24 27.06
N HIS A 577 -8.30 -0.57 26.43
CA HIS A 577 -9.74 -0.93 26.50
C HIS A 577 -10.20 -1.76 25.31
N ASN A 578 -9.47 -1.74 24.21
CA ASN A 578 -9.86 -2.38 22.95
C ASN A 578 -8.63 -2.75 22.13
N SER A 579 -8.82 -3.47 21.02
CA SER A 579 -7.72 -3.91 20.13
C SER A 579 -6.90 -2.75 19.56
N LYS A 580 -7.51 -1.60 19.29
CA LYS A 580 -6.81 -0.41 18.77
C LYS A 580 -5.82 0.16 19.78
N GLU A 581 -6.15 0.12 21.07
CA GLU A 581 -5.29 0.56 22.16
C GLU A 581 -4.17 -0.45 22.49
N LYS A 582 -4.31 -1.72 22.07
CA LYS A 582 -3.23 -2.72 22.09
C LYS A 582 -2.26 -2.49 20.93
N ALA A 583 -1.65 -1.31 20.87
CA ALA A 583 -0.74 -0.92 19.79
C ALA A 583 0.35 -1.96 19.58
N TYR A 584 0.66 -2.33 18.33
CA TYR A 584 1.66 -3.36 18.01
C TYR A 584 3.02 -3.13 18.71
N ALA A 585 3.48 -1.87 18.77
CA ALA A 585 4.73 -1.50 19.45
C ALA A 585 4.72 -1.83 20.96
N SER A 586 3.54 -1.78 21.60
CA SER A 586 3.39 -2.02 23.04
C SER A 586 3.77 -3.44 23.44
N PHE A 587 3.65 -4.43 22.54
CA PHE A 587 4.14 -5.77 22.79
C PHE A 587 5.63 -5.76 23.14
N TYR A 588 6.44 -5.06 22.34
CA TYR A 588 7.87 -4.91 22.59
C TYR A 588 8.12 -4.12 23.88
N ASP A 589 7.39 -3.01 24.10
CA ASP A 589 7.53 -2.25 25.34
C ASP A 589 7.36 -3.13 26.57
N ARG A 590 6.34 -4.00 26.60
CA ARG A 590 6.09 -4.93 27.71
C ARG A 590 7.19 -5.95 27.90
N VAL A 591 7.75 -6.50 26.83
CA VAL A 591 8.89 -7.43 26.89
C VAL A 591 10.10 -6.75 27.53
N PHE A 592 10.46 -5.55 27.07
CA PHE A 592 11.59 -4.81 27.65
C PHE A 592 11.32 -4.42 29.11
N LEU A 593 10.12 -3.93 29.38
CA LEU A 593 9.74 -3.40 30.68
C LEU A 593 9.27 -4.48 31.65
N HIS A 594 9.23 -5.76 31.26
CA HIS A 594 8.62 -6.84 32.05
C HIS A 594 7.31 -6.39 32.73
N SER A 595 6.42 -5.78 31.94
CA SER A 595 5.16 -5.20 32.41
C SER A 595 3.96 -6.04 31.95
N LYS A 596 2.81 -5.86 32.60
CA LYS A 596 1.54 -6.51 32.23
C LYS A 596 0.86 -5.75 31.09
N GLU A 597 -0.09 -6.39 30.42
CA GLU A 597 -0.92 -5.73 29.39
C GLU A 597 -1.92 -4.75 30.01
N GLY A 598 -2.47 -5.05 31.18
CA GLY A 598 -3.39 -4.16 31.88
C GLY A 598 -3.30 -4.28 33.40
N TYR A 599 -3.88 -3.29 34.08
CA TYR A 599 -3.89 -3.15 35.54
C TYR A 599 -5.30 -2.98 36.12
N ARG A 600 -6.36 -3.22 35.32
CA ARG A 600 -7.75 -3.02 35.76
C ARG A 600 -8.19 -3.99 36.84
N ASP A 601 -7.80 -5.26 36.73
CA ASP A 601 -8.29 -6.32 37.61
C ASP A 601 -7.80 -6.07 39.05
N GLU A 602 -6.52 -5.75 39.19
CA GLU A 602 -5.93 -5.37 40.47
C GLU A 602 -6.56 -4.09 41.05
N PHE A 603 -6.95 -3.14 40.19
CA PHE A 603 -7.66 -1.93 40.65
C PHE A 603 -9.06 -2.24 41.15
N ILE A 604 -9.81 -3.06 40.41
CA ILE A 604 -11.15 -3.52 40.77
C ILE A 604 -11.14 -4.25 42.11
N GLU A 605 -10.27 -5.24 42.28
CA GLU A 605 -10.11 -5.97 43.54
C GLU A 605 -9.83 -5.00 44.70
N ARG A 606 -9.01 -3.97 44.46
CA ARG A 606 -8.68 -2.99 45.50
C ARG A 606 -9.85 -2.09 45.87
N LEU A 607 -10.70 -1.70 44.90
CA LEU A 607 -11.89 -0.89 45.17
C LEU A 607 -12.91 -1.67 46.01
N PHE A 608 -13.15 -2.94 45.69
CA PHE A 608 -14.03 -3.78 46.52
C PHE A 608 -13.50 -3.91 47.95
N ASN A 609 -12.20 -4.17 48.11
CA ASN A 609 -11.58 -4.28 49.44
C ASN A 609 -11.60 -2.97 50.25
N ASN A 610 -11.76 -1.82 49.59
CA ASN A 610 -11.84 -0.50 50.23
C ASN A 610 -13.28 -0.03 50.49
N GLY A 611 -14.31 -0.80 50.11
CA GLY A 611 -15.71 -0.47 50.36
C GLY A 611 -16.35 0.51 49.35
N ASP A 612 -15.70 0.80 48.22
CA ASP A 612 -16.24 1.67 47.16
C ASP A 612 -16.98 0.85 46.08
N GLU A 613 -18.06 0.17 46.49
CA GLU A 613 -18.81 -0.80 45.67
C GLU A 613 -19.33 -0.17 44.37
N GLN A 614 -19.85 1.06 44.42
CA GLN A 614 -20.45 1.69 43.24
C GLN A 614 -19.42 2.02 42.16
N GLN A 615 -18.27 2.59 42.55
CA GLN A 615 -17.19 2.86 41.60
C GLN A 615 -16.58 1.57 41.08
N ALA A 616 -16.40 0.55 41.95
CA ALA A 616 -15.91 -0.76 41.56
C ALA A 616 -16.79 -1.37 40.47
N LEU A 617 -18.12 -1.37 40.66
CA LEU A 617 -19.09 -1.94 39.72
C LEU A 617 -19.14 -1.25 38.35
N ALA A 618 -18.89 0.07 38.29
CA ALA A 618 -18.82 0.78 37.02
C ALA A 618 -17.61 0.34 36.19
N ILE A 619 -16.43 0.33 36.83
CA ILE A 619 -15.18 -0.11 36.17
C ILE A 619 -15.24 -1.61 35.86
N PHE A 620 -15.94 -2.40 36.67
CA PHE A 620 -16.21 -3.81 36.45
C PHE A 620 -16.91 -4.05 35.11
N ALA A 621 -17.95 -3.26 34.81
CA ALA A 621 -18.71 -3.38 33.57
C ALA A 621 -17.85 -2.99 32.37
N ASP A 622 -17.09 -1.90 32.47
CA ASP A 622 -16.16 -1.46 31.42
C ASP A 622 -15.09 -2.52 31.12
N HIS A 623 -14.58 -3.21 32.15
CA HIS A 623 -13.62 -4.31 31.95
C HIS A 623 -14.25 -5.46 31.17
N ILE A 624 -15.46 -5.91 31.53
CA ILE A 624 -16.15 -7.00 30.82
C ILE A 624 -16.38 -6.64 29.34
N ASN A 625 -16.73 -5.38 29.05
CA ASN A 625 -16.87 -4.92 27.67
C ASN A 625 -15.54 -4.92 26.91
N ALA A 626 -14.46 -4.54 27.59
CA ALA A 626 -13.13 -4.48 27.03
C ALA A 626 -12.53 -5.87 26.77
N GLU A 627 -12.71 -6.82 27.69
CA GLU A 627 -12.14 -8.17 27.64
C GLU A 627 -13.25 -9.21 27.93
N PRO A 628 -14.22 -9.41 27.02
CA PRO A 628 -15.37 -10.28 27.26
C PRO A 628 -15.01 -11.74 27.54
N VAL A 629 -13.81 -12.17 27.14
CA VAL A 629 -13.23 -13.48 27.46
C VAL A 629 -12.96 -13.68 28.96
N SER A 630 -12.85 -12.61 29.76
CA SER A 630 -12.61 -12.70 31.20
C SER A 630 -13.88 -12.93 32.03
N LEU A 631 -15.06 -13.05 31.39
CA LEU A 631 -16.35 -13.04 32.06
C LEU A 631 -16.48 -14.05 33.22
N ASP A 632 -15.87 -15.24 33.10
CA ASP A 632 -15.88 -16.24 34.18
C ASP A 632 -15.11 -15.83 35.42
N GLU A 633 -13.93 -15.24 35.22
CA GLU A 633 -13.13 -14.70 36.31
C GLU A 633 -13.85 -13.51 36.95
N MET A 634 -14.43 -12.64 36.12
CA MET A 634 -15.22 -11.51 36.59
C MET A 634 -16.47 -11.97 37.35
N GLN A 635 -17.18 -13.01 36.91
CA GLN A 635 -18.30 -13.53 37.69
C GLN A 635 -17.86 -14.04 39.06
N LYS A 636 -16.70 -14.72 39.15
CA LYS A 636 -16.14 -15.18 40.43
C LYS A 636 -15.80 -14.01 41.35
N ILE A 637 -15.11 -12.99 40.85
CA ILE A 637 -14.76 -11.78 41.62
C ILE A 637 -16.02 -11.07 42.11
N TYR A 638 -17.03 -10.91 41.25
CA TYR A 638 -18.31 -10.31 41.63
C TYR A 638 -18.98 -11.08 42.77
N GLN A 639 -19.06 -12.41 42.67
CA GLN A 639 -19.71 -13.26 43.67
C GLN A 639 -18.96 -13.27 45.02
N GLN A 640 -17.63 -13.18 44.98
CA GLN A 640 -16.81 -13.09 46.19
C GLN A 640 -17.04 -11.79 46.97
N HIS A 641 -17.17 -10.67 46.28
CA HIS A 641 -17.30 -9.35 46.92
C HIS A 641 -18.74 -8.93 47.17
N ILE A 642 -19.70 -9.46 46.40
CA ILE A 642 -21.12 -9.13 46.51
C ILE A 642 -21.95 -10.41 46.67
N PRO A 643 -21.75 -11.17 47.76
CA PRO A 643 -22.46 -12.42 47.96
C PRO A 643 -23.98 -12.18 48.05
N GLY A 644 -24.75 -13.03 47.37
CA GLY A 644 -26.21 -13.00 47.41
C GLY A 644 -26.89 -12.06 46.41
N LYS A 645 -26.15 -11.23 45.64
CA LYS A 645 -26.72 -10.48 44.51
C LYS A 645 -26.55 -11.25 43.20
N SER A 646 -27.52 -11.09 42.28
CA SER A 646 -27.52 -11.75 40.98
C SER A 646 -26.51 -11.11 40.03
N PHE A 647 -25.51 -11.89 39.60
CA PHE A 647 -24.57 -11.46 38.57
C PHE A 647 -25.29 -11.17 37.23
N ALA A 648 -26.32 -11.95 36.90
CA ALA A 648 -27.12 -11.74 35.70
C ALA A 648 -27.84 -10.38 35.70
N ASP A 649 -28.36 -9.95 36.84
CA ASP A 649 -29.03 -8.65 36.95
C ASP A 649 -28.03 -7.49 36.84
N PHE A 650 -26.84 -7.63 37.44
CA PHE A 650 -25.74 -6.69 37.24
C PHE A 650 -25.32 -6.63 35.77
N PHE A 651 -25.12 -7.78 35.13
CA PHE A 651 -24.70 -7.87 33.73
C PHE A 651 -25.72 -7.18 32.81
N LYS A 652 -27.02 -7.44 32.99
CA LYS A 652 -28.08 -6.72 32.26
C LYS A 652 -28.04 -5.21 32.50
N ALA A 653 -28.02 -4.78 33.77
CA ALA A 653 -28.21 -3.38 34.14
C ALA A 653 -26.97 -2.48 33.95
N LYS A 654 -25.76 -3.06 33.88
CA LYS A 654 -24.51 -2.29 33.82
C LYS A 654 -23.65 -2.64 32.61
N VAL A 655 -23.61 -3.90 32.18
CA VAL A 655 -22.83 -4.32 31.02
C VAL A 655 -23.63 -4.09 29.75
N LEU A 656 -24.79 -4.75 29.59
CA LEU A 656 -25.59 -4.64 28.37
C LEU A 656 -26.18 -3.25 28.15
N ASP A 657 -26.64 -2.57 29.21
CA ASP A 657 -27.19 -1.22 29.09
C ASP A 657 -26.15 -0.18 28.61
N SER A 658 -24.86 -0.47 28.82
CA SER A 658 -23.76 0.37 28.34
C SER A 658 -23.43 0.18 26.85
N TRP A 659 -23.91 -0.91 26.23
CA TRP A 659 -23.66 -1.19 24.82
C TRP A 659 -24.46 -0.26 23.91
N GLN A 660 -23.91 0.00 22.74
CA GLN A 660 -24.57 0.83 21.75
C GLN A 660 -25.76 0.09 21.15
N THR A 661 -26.84 0.79 20.83
CA THR A 661 -27.94 0.21 20.06
C THR A 661 -27.43 -0.16 18.66
N ALA A 662 -27.69 -1.40 18.23
CA ALA A 662 -27.30 -1.89 16.92
C ALA A 662 -28.02 -1.10 15.81
N PRO A 663 -27.31 -0.58 14.80
CA PRO A 663 -27.94 0.06 13.65
C PRO A 663 -28.90 -0.90 12.93
N VAL A 664 -30.09 -0.43 12.57
CA VAL A 664 -31.05 -1.23 11.81
C VAL A 664 -30.54 -1.50 10.40
N PHE A 665 -30.74 -2.72 9.91
CA PHE A 665 -30.42 -3.10 8.53
C PHE A 665 -31.50 -3.98 7.92
N THR A 666 -31.50 -4.04 6.59
CA THR A 666 -32.21 -5.03 5.78
C THR A 666 -31.32 -5.36 4.59
N LEU A 667 -30.85 -6.60 4.49
CA LEU A 667 -29.88 -7.03 3.48
C LEU A 667 -30.44 -8.17 2.64
N LYS A 668 -29.98 -8.27 1.39
CA LYS A 668 -30.36 -9.35 0.49
C LYS A 668 -29.58 -10.62 0.81
N GLY A 669 -30.28 -11.68 1.21
CA GLY A 669 -29.74 -13.00 1.47
C GLY A 669 -29.41 -13.77 0.18
N LEU A 670 -28.46 -14.72 0.27
CA LEU A 670 -28.16 -15.66 -0.82
C LEU A 670 -29.32 -16.62 -1.11
N ASP A 671 -30.23 -16.78 -0.15
CA ASP A 671 -31.50 -17.51 -0.29
C ASP A 671 -32.57 -16.71 -1.05
N GLY A 672 -32.24 -15.49 -1.50
CA GLY A 672 -33.14 -14.59 -2.22
C GLY A 672 -34.13 -13.84 -1.32
N LYS A 673 -34.08 -14.04 0.01
CA LYS A 673 -34.94 -13.34 0.97
C LYS A 673 -34.24 -12.10 1.50
N ASP A 674 -35.04 -11.17 2.03
CA ASP A 674 -34.49 -10.02 2.75
C ASP A 674 -34.38 -10.41 4.23
N HIS A 675 -33.22 -10.12 4.83
CA HIS A 675 -32.94 -10.39 6.24
C HIS A 675 -32.77 -9.06 6.97
N ALA A 676 -33.63 -8.80 7.95
CA ALA A 676 -33.61 -7.59 8.76
C ALA A 676 -33.13 -7.87 10.17
N LEU A 677 -32.53 -6.87 10.84
CA LEU A 677 -32.14 -7.01 12.24
C LEU A 677 -33.31 -7.43 13.15
N ALA A 678 -34.53 -7.00 12.81
CA ALA A 678 -35.74 -7.32 13.56
C ALA A 678 -36.09 -8.82 13.54
N ASP A 679 -35.60 -9.58 12.56
CA ASP A 679 -35.84 -11.03 12.44
C ASP A 679 -35.11 -11.83 13.52
N PHE A 680 -34.12 -11.21 14.18
CA PHE A 680 -33.27 -11.81 15.20
C PHE A 680 -33.58 -11.32 16.62
N LYS A 681 -34.72 -10.65 16.82
CA LYS A 681 -35.16 -10.21 18.16
C LYS A 681 -35.24 -11.37 19.13
N ASN A 682 -34.99 -11.07 20.41
CA ASN A 682 -34.99 -12.02 21.51
C ASN A 682 -33.91 -13.12 21.39
N LYS A 683 -32.95 -13.00 20.48
CA LYS A 683 -31.83 -13.94 20.34
C LYS A 683 -30.51 -13.20 20.42
N TRP A 684 -29.49 -13.90 20.89
CA TRP A 684 -28.11 -13.49 20.70
C TRP A 684 -27.72 -13.72 19.24
N LEU A 685 -27.41 -12.64 18.51
CA LEU A 685 -27.03 -12.70 17.10
C LEU A 685 -25.53 -12.44 16.95
N VAL A 686 -24.82 -13.34 16.28
CA VAL A 686 -23.45 -13.10 15.82
C VAL A 686 -23.48 -12.65 14.36
N LEU A 687 -23.03 -11.43 14.10
CA LEU A 687 -22.76 -10.94 12.75
C LEU A 687 -21.30 -11.19 12.38
N ASP A 688 -21.08 -11.78 11.21
CA ASP A 688 -19.76 -12.06 10.66
C ASP A 688 -19.53 -11.28 9.36
N PHE A 689 -18.54 -10.39 9.35
CA PHE A 689 -18.18 -9.60 8.18
C PHE A 689 -16.93 -10.19 7.52
N TRP A 690 -17.04 -10.57 6.24
CA TRP A 690 -16.00 -11.35 5.55
C TRP A 690 -16.02 -11.18 4.02
N GLY A 691 -15.16 -11.88 3.28
CA GLY A 691 -15.24 -11.98 1.81
C GLY A 691 -14.42 -13.15 1.24
N THR A 692 -14.75 -13.63 0.03
CA THR A 692 -14.06 -14.79 -0.60
C THR A 692 -12.60 -14.49 -0.93
N TRP A 693 -12.24 -13.22 -1.09
CA TRP A 693 -10.87 -12.75 -1.32
C TRP A 693 -10.02 -12.75 -0.03
N CYS A 694 -10.65 -12.76 1.14
CA CYS A 694 -9.98 -12.69 2.45
C CYS A 694 -9.50 -14.07 2.91
N ALA A 695 -8.19 -14.31 2.87
CA ALA A 695 -7.59 -15.58 3.29
C ALA A 695 -7.89 -15.99 4.75
N PRO A 696 -7.73 -15.12 5.77
CA PRO A 696 -8.08 -15.51 7.14
C PRO A 696 -9.58 -15.80 7.31
N CYS A 697 -10.45 -15.06 6.61
CA CYS A 697 -11.88 -15.32 6.63
C CYS A 697 -12.26 -16.72 6.12
N ARG A 698 -11.65 -17.15 5.00
CA ARG A 698 -11.83 -18.51 4.48
C ARG A 698 -11.35 -19.59 5.45
N GLY A 699 -10.36 -19.27 6.28
CA GLY A 699 -9.86 -20.15 7.34
C GLY A 699 -10.86 -20.36 8.47
N GLU A 700 -11.64 -19.33 8.85
CA GLU A 700 -12.66 -19.40 9.91
C GLU A 700 -14.01 -19.99 9.45
N MET A 701 -14.30 -19.95 8.15
CA MET A 701 -15.62 -20.34 7.63
C MET A 701 -16.05 -21.78 7.96
N PRO A 702 -15.16 -22.80 7.98
CA PRO A 702 -15.52 -24.15 8.43
C PRO A 702 -16.04 -24.18 9.88
N ASP A 703 -15.43 -23.42 10.79
CA ASP A 703 -15.84 -23.34 12.19
C ASP A 703 -17.18 -22.63 12.33
N ILE A 704 -17.39 -21.55 11.58
CA ILE A 704 -18.66 -20.82 11.50
C ILE A 704 -19.78 -21.74 11.01
N ASN A 705 -19.54 -22.47 9.92
CA ASN A 705 -20.52 -23.39 9.36
C ASN A 705 -20.88 -24.50 10.37
N THR A 706 -19.88 -25.04 11.07
CA THR A 706 -20.07 -26.05 12.12
C THR A 706 -20.94 -25.48 13.26
N PHE A 707 -20.61 -24.30 13.77
CA PHE A 707 -21.37 -23.66 14.84
C PHE A 707 -22.83 -23.39 14.45
N ASN A 708 -23.07 -22.96 13.21
CA ASN A 708 -24.43 -22.79 12.69
C ASN A 708 -25.21 -24.12 12.58
N GLN A 709 -24.53 -25.23 12.25
CA GLN A 709 -25.16 -26.56 12.31
C GLN A 709 -25.53 -26.93 13.75
N GLU A 710 -24.66 -26.66 14.72
CA GLU A 710 -24.96 -26.89 16.13
C GLU A 710 -26.14 -26.08 16.65
N ILE A 711 -26.29 -24.83 16.20
CA ILE A 711 -27.48 -24.01 16.46
C ILE A 711 -28.73 -24.68 15.88
N LYS A 712 -28.68 -25.14 14.62
CA LYS A 712 -29.79 -25.84 13.96
C LYS A 712 -30.16 -27.16 14.66
N ASP A 713 -29.17 -27.85 15.22
CA ASP A 713 -29.33 -29.09 15.98
C ASP A 713 -29.83 -28.84 17.42
N GLY A 714 -30.04 -27.59 17.82
CA GLY A 714 -30.58 -27.22 19.14
C GLY A 714 -29.56 -27.22 20.29
N LYS A 715 -28.26 -27.30 20.00
CA LYS A 715 -27.21 -27.28 21.04
C LYS A 715 -27.04 -25.90 21.69
N HIS A 716 -27.36 -24.83 20.93
CA HIS A 716 -27.14 -23.44 21.32
C HIS A 716 -28.44 -22.63 21.27
N ASN A 717 -29.49 -23.10 21.96
CA ASN A 717 -30.80 -22.43 22.00
C ASN A 717 -30.66 -20.98 22.46
N GLY A 718 -31.30 -20.06 21.73
CA GLY A 718 -31.21 -18.63 22.01
C GLY A 718 -30.10 -17.89 21.26
N ILE A 719 -29.22 -18.61 20.55
CA ILE A 719 -28.15 -18.03 19.73
C ILE A 719 -28.48 -18.21 18.24
N THR A 720 -28.10 -17.24 17.42
CA THR A 720 -28.24 -17.26 15.97
C THR A 720 -27.08 -16.53 15.29
N PHE A 721 -26.97 -16.69 13.97
CA PHE A 721 -25.82 -16.29 13.20
C PHE A 721 -26.22 -15.72 11.84
N MET A 722 -25.54 -14.66 11.39
CA MET A 722 -25.68 -14.12 10.03
C MET A 722 -24.31 -13.70 9.48
N SER A 723 -23.96 -14.25 8.33
CA SER A 723 -22.73 -13.88 7.59
C SER A 723 -23.01 -12.79 6.57
N ILE A 724 -22.12 -11.80 6.47
CA ILE A 724 -22.25 -10.62 5.61
C ILE A 724 -21.02 -10.56 4.70
N ALA A 725 -21.22 -10.90 3.43
CA ALA A 725 -20.17 -10.89 2.42
C ALA A 725 -19.92 -9.45 1.92
N CYS A 726 -18.73 -8.94 2.21
CA CYS A 726 -18.30 -7.56 2.00
C CYS A 726 -17.31 -7.46 0.83
N ARG A 727 -17.45 -6.41 0.04
CA ARG A 727 -16.56 -6.10 -1.10
C ARG A 727 -16.36 -7.30 -2.03
N ASP A 728 -17.44 -8.04 -2.24
CA ASP A 728 -17.47 -9.24 -3.07
C ASP A 728 -18.67 -9.18 -4.02
N ASN A 729 -18.77 -10.13 -4.93
CA ASN A 729 -19.97 -10.32 -5.74
C ASN A 729 -20.68 -11.63 -5.39
N GLU A 730 -22.00 -11.63 -5.58
CA GLU A 730 -22.86 -12.76 -5.21
C GLU A 730 -22.45 -14.06 -5.92
N THR A 731 -22.00 -13.97 -7.18
CA THR A 731 -21.54 -15.13 -7.96
C THR A 731 -20.34 -15.82 -7.33
N ASN A 732 -19.33 -15.07 -6.89
CA ASN A 732 -18.15 -15.59 -6.21
C ASN A 732 -18.54 -16.26 -4.88
N VAL A 733 -19.39 -15.59 -4.10
CA VAL A 733 -19.82 -16.10 -2.79
C VAL A 733 -20.60 -17.40 -2.95
N LYS A 734 -21.54 -17.46 -3.90
CA LYS A 734 -22.29 -18.69 -4.24
C LYS A 734 -21.37 -19.81 -4.69
N ALA A 735 -20.43 -19.53 -5.60
CA ALA A 735 -19.46 -20.52 -6.06
C ALA A 735 -18.58 -21.05 -4.92
N TYR A 736 -18.17 -20.19 -4.00
CA TYR A 736 -17.40 -20.59 -2.82
C TYR A 736 -18.23 -21.45 -1.86
N PHE A 737 -19.50 -21.11 -1.63
CA PHE A 737 -20.42 -21.90 -0.79
C PHE A 737 -20.69 -23.28 -1.38
N GLU A 738 -20.93 -23.36 -2.69
CA GLU A 738 -21.11 -24.61 -3.41
C GLU A 738 -19.87 -25.50 -3.34
N ALA A 739 -18.69 -24.94 -3.64
CA ALA A 739 -17.43 -25.67 -3.59
C ALA A 739 -17.09 -26.18 -2.17
N SER A 740 -17.41 -25.39 -1.15
CA SER A 740 -17.12 -25.72 0.26
C SER A 740 -18.25 -26.48 0.96
N LYS A 741 -19.40 -26.67 0.30
CA LYS A 741 -20.63 -27.27 0.85
C LYS A 741 -21.13 -26.55 2.11
N PHE A 742 -20.99 -25.23 2.17
CA PHE A 742 -21.46 -24.44 3.30
C PHE A 742 -22.97 -24.19 3.24
N ASN A 743 -23.63 -24.27 4.39
CA ASN A 743 -25.07 -24.08 4.55
C ASN A 743 -25.39 -23.21 5.77
N LEU A 744 -24.81 -22.01 5.78
CA LEU A 744 -25.02 -20.97 6.79
C LEU A 744 -25.77 -19.76 6.20
N PRO A 745 -26.57 -19.04 7.00
CA PRO A 745 -27.23 -17.80 6.57
C PRO A 745 -26.19 -16.78 6.13
N ALA A 746 -26.32 -16.28 4.90
CA ALA A 746 -25.42 -15.29 4.34
C ALA A 746 -26.18 -14.25 3.53
N ALA A 747 -25.76 -13.00 3.64
CA ALA A 747 -26.29 -11.86 2.90
C ALA A 747 -25.15 -11.06 2.24
N MET A 748 -25.47 -10.34 1.17
CA MET A 748 -24.53 -9.41 0.54
C MET A 748 -24.53 -8.08 1.28
N ALA A 749 -23.34 -7.53 1.57
CA ALA A 749 -23.20 -6.20 2.13
C ALA A 749 -23.74 -5.14 1.16
N ASP A 750 -24.44 -4.13 1.68
CA ASP A 750 -24.76 -2.93 0.94
C ASP A 750 -23.64 -1.88 1.09
N ALA A 751 -23.84 -0.69 0.51
CA ALA A 751 -22.85 0.38 0.57
C ALA A 751 -22.62 0.96 1.99
N ASN A 752 -23.46 0.63 2.97
CA ASN A 752 -23.52 1.34 4.26
C ASN A 752 -23.25 0.45 5.48
N ILE A 753 -23.52 -0.86 5.41
CA ILE A 753 -23.50 -1.76 6.56
C ILE A 753 -22.12 -1.77 7.25
N GLU A 754 -21.03 -1.77 6.47
CA GLU A 754 -19.67 -1.70 7.00
C GLU A 754 -19.46 -0.43 7.81
N LYS A 755 -19.95 0.72 7.32
CA LYS A 755 -19.80 2.02 7.99
C LYS A 755 -20.67 2.10 9.24
N GLN A 756 -21.89 1.59 9.18
CA GLN A 756 -22.83 1.59 10.31
C GLN A 756 -22.30 0.77 11.49
N TYR A 757 -21.69 -0.39 11.20
CA TYR A 757 -21.12 -1.28 12.20
C TYR A 757 -19.63 -1.01 12.51
N GLY A 758 -19.04 0.04 11.93
CA GLY A 758 -17.65 0.43 12.20
C GLY A 758 -16.59 -0.57 11.72
N ILE A 759 -16.88 -1.31 10.65
CA ILE A 759 -16.02 -2.37 10.12
C ILE A 759 -14.92 -1.76 9.23
N SER A 760 -13.66 -1.97 9.61
CA SER A 760 -12.48 -1.49 8.86
C SER A 760 -11.50 -2.60 8.44
N SER A 761 -11.73 -3.84 8.88
CA SER A 761 -10.86 -5.00 8.63
C SER A 761 -11.68 -6.28 8.58
N TYR A 762 -11.11 -7.37 8.04
CA TYR A 762 -11.78 -8.66 7.94
C TYR A 762 -10.83 -9.80 8.34
N PRO A 763 -11.36 -10.86 8.96
CA PRO A 763 -12.73 -11.00 9.45
C PRO A 763 -13.01 -10.07 10.65
N SER A 764 -14.27 -9.67 10.81
CA SER A 764 -14.77 -8.95 11.98
C SER A 764 -16.06 -9.58 12.50
N LYS A 765 -16.21 -9.65 13.82
CA LYS A 765 -17.41 -10.19 14.48
C LYS A 765 -18.09 -9.12 15.33
N VAL A 766 -19.42 -9.09 15.32
CA VAL A 766 -20.22 -8.25 16.23
C VAL A 766 -21.26 -9.13 16.89
N ILE A 767 -21.33 -9.10 18.22
CA ILE A 767 -22.40 -9.75 18.97
C ILE A 767 -23.53 -8.74 19.19
N ILE A 768 -24.76 -9.15 18.95
CA ILE A 768 -25.98 -8.40 19.24
C ILE A 768 -26.78 -9.15 20.30
N SER A 769 -27.14 -8.46 21.37
CA SER A 769 -27.95 -8.98 22.47
C SER A 769 -29.43 -9.12 22.09
N PRO A 770 -30.23 -9.90 22.84
CA PRO A 770 -31.66 -10.09 22.61
C PRO A 770 -32.50 -8.80 22.51
N ASP A 771 -32.07 -7.74 23.21
CA ASP A 771 -32.68 -6.40 23.22
C ASP A 771 -32.10 -5.44 22.16
N GLY A 772 -31.21 -5.92 21.28
CA GLY A 772 -30.71 -5.18 20.13
C GLY A 772 -29.55 -4.24 20.42
N LYS A 773 -28.76 -4.52 21.47
CA LYS A 773 -27.49 -3.81 21.74
C LYS A 773 -26.33 -4.56 21.14
N MET A 774 -25.28 -3.86 20.70
CA MET A 774 -24.13 -4.47 20.02
C MET A 774 -22.82 -4.28 20.76
N LEU A 775 -21.98 -5.33 20.68
CA LEU A 775 -20.58 -5.34 21.07
C LEU A 775 -19.72 -5.84 19.90
N PRO A 776 -18.90 -4.96 19.27
CA PRO A 776 -17.86 -5.39 18.34
C PRO A 776 -16.76 -6.16 19.06
N LEU A 777 -16.32 -7.29 18.51
CA LEU A 777 -15.25 -8.11 19.07
C LEU A 777 -13.89 -7.79 18.45
N LYS A 778 -12.82 -8.13 19.17
CA LYS A 778 -11.45 -8.00 18.64
C LYS A 778 -11.17 -9.16 17.69
N PHE A 779 -10.28 -8.91 16.73
CA PHE A 779 -9.77 -9.98 15.88
C PHE A 779 -9.06 -11.04 16.73
N GLY A 780 -9.45 -12.30 16.56
CA GLY A 780 -8.92 -13.43 17.31
C GLY A 780 -9.64 -13.77 18.61
N ASP A 781 -10.63 -12.97 19.04
CA ASP A 781 -11.47 -13.32 20.19
C ASP A 781 -12.25 -14.62 19.89
N ASP A 782 -12.38 -15.51 20.89
CA ASP A 782 -13.22 -16.70 20.79
C ASP A 782 -14.70 -16.33 20.91
N TRP A 783 -15.24 -15.83 19.80
CA TRP A 783 -16.62 -15.36 19.71
C TRP A 783 -17.66 -16.44 20.07
N ARG A 784 -17.34 -17.74 19.91
CA ARG A 784 -18.23 -18.84 20.30
C ARG A 784 -18.35 -18.93 21.80
N ALA A 785 -17.21 -19.00 22.49
CA ALA A 785 -17.17 -19.04 23.94
C ALA A 785 -17.85 -17.80 24.55
N ILE A 786 -17.58 -16.61 23.98
CA ILE A 786 -18.17 -15.36 24.45
C ILE A 786 -19.71 -15.39 24.31
N VAL A 787 -20.25 -15.68 23.12
CA VAL A 787 -21.71 -15.62 22.90
C VAL A 787 -22.44 -16.71 23.69
N GLN A 788 -21.85 -17.90 23.82
CA GLN A 788 -22.38 -18.96 24.68
C GLN A 788 -22.46 -18.49 26.12
N ARG A 789 -21.37 -17.88 26.62
CA ARG A 789 -21.33 -17.42 28.00
C ARG A 789 -22.31 -16.28 28.28
N PHE A 790 -22.46 -15.36 27.32
CA PHE A 790 -23.48 -14.31 27.41
C PHE A 790 -24.89 -14.89 27.45
N ASN A 791 -25.18 -15.91 26.64
CA ASN A 791 -26.47 -16.60 26.66
C ASN A 791 -26.69 -17.42 27.94
N GLU A 792 -25.65 -17.92 28.59
CA GLU A 792 -25.79 -18.57 29.91
C GLU A 792 -26.10 -17.57 31.02
N VAL A 793 -25.44 -16.40 31.02
CA VAL A 793 -25.65 -15.35 32.03
C VAL A 793 -26.98 -14.63 31.82
N VAL A 794 -27.32 -14.35 30.56
CA VAL A 794 -28.57 -13.72 30.13
C VAL A 794 -29.19 -14.57 29.02
N PRO A 795 -29.96 -15.60 29.38
CA PRO A 795 -30.69 -16.41 28.40
C PRO A 795 -31.62 -15.55 27.56
N ALA A 796 -31.60 -15.82 26.25
CA ALA A 796 -32.63 -15.38 25.34
C ALA A 796 -34.00 -15.93 25.77
N ASN A 797 -35.03 -15.08 25.77
CA ASN A 797 -36.40 -15.40 26.17
C ASN A 797 -37.21 -16.07 25.07
#